data_AF-A0A5N4CH18-F1
#
_entry.id   AF-A0A5N4CH18-F1
#
_cell.length_a   1.000
_cell.length_b   1.000
_cell.length_c   1.000
_cell.angle_alpha   90.00
_cell.angle_beta   90.00
_cell.angle_gamma   90.00
#
_symmetry.space_group_name_H-M   'P 1'
#
loop_
_entity.id
_entity.type
_entity.pdbx_description
1 polymer ?
#
loop_
_entity_poly.entity_id
_entity_poly.type
_entity_poly.pdbx_seq_one_letter_code
_entity_poly.pdbx_strand_id
1 'polypeptide(L)'
;GSTFVGFKNVCSGETSVIFITNPLNEDLQHPIHVKNIQLVDTTEQSKIFIHRPDVSKVNPSDCVDMVCDAKRKSLLRDMDGSFLGNSGSVIPEAEYEWNGNSQFGIGDYRIPKVMLSFPNGSRIPITEKAPYKGIIRDSTCKYIPEWQSYRCFGMEHAMMVIESLDSDTETRRLSPVAIVGNGYVDLINGPQDHGWCAGYTCRRRLSLFHSIVALGKFYEVYFTGTSPQNLRLMLLNVDHNQAVLVGIFFPTLQRLDVYVNNALVCPKNTVWNSQQKHCELKRHLYTEQFLPNLNSTVLGENYFDRTYQMLYLLVKGPIPVEIHTTAVIFVSFQLPAVTEDDFYSSHNLVRNLALFLKIPSDKIRVSKIIRGENLRRKRALGLTVELEIGDPPPQFVINNTTGQMQLSELQKIADSLGQAVILGKTCSILGFNISSMSITNPIPSPSDSGWIKVTAQPVERLAFPVHHVAFVSSLSVITQPAATQPGQPFSQQPSVKAVDSNGNCVSVEITSLTLKAVLKDSNNNQISGLSGNTTVPFSGCWANYTDLTLLRTGKNLKIEFVLDDTVRAESRAFSLAAHSVSGGGGYSKAPAVGTAAQMVTTVGSCLMGRLLLSEIFTTAVLILNVTPANAERANLFPNTAGKHPRAVIGWGCLPFPEPITVATRRCESEMG
;
A
#
# COMPACT_ATOMS: atom_id res chain seq x y z
N GLY A 1 -35.69 33.44 -7.71
CA GLY A 1 -35.28 32.65 -6.53
C GLY A 1 -36.26 31.51 -6.32
N SER A 2 -36.02 30.69 -5.30
CA SER A 2 -36.94 29.60 -4.91
C SER A 2 -37.52 29.91 -3.53
N THR A 3 -38.84 29.87 -3.39
CA THR A 3 -39.52 30.18 -2.13
C THR A 3 -40.03 28.90 -1.47
N PHE A 4 -39.57 28.61 -0.26
CA PHE A 4 -40.08 27.52 0.57
C PHE A 4 -41.09 28.09 1.58
N VAL A 5 -42.25 27.44 1.70
CA VAL A 5 -43.40 27.92 2.47
C VAL A 5 -43.92 26.79 3.37
N GLY A 6 -44.15 27.08 4.66
CA GLY A 6 -44.85 26.16 5.57
C GLY A 6 -44.02 24.98 6.07
N PHE A 7 -42.69 25.04 5.98
CA PHE A 7 -41.80 23.98 6.49
C PHE A 7 -41.61 24.13 8.01
N LYS A 8 -42.45 23.40 8.75
CA LYS A 8 -42.51 23.40 10.22
C LYS A 8 -43.05 22.06 10.74
N ASN A 9 -43.23 21.96 12.05
CA ASN A 9 -43.92 20.82 12.68
C ASN A 9 -45.38 20.79 12.20
N VAL A 10 -45.83 19.64 11.70
CA VAL A 10 -47.16 19.44 11.11
C VAL A 10 -48.07 18.69 12.09
N CYS A 11 -47.53 17.62 12.68
CA CYS A 11 -48.20 16.80 13.71
C CYS A 11 -47.26 16.61 14.92
N SER A 12 -47.76 15.97 15.98
CA SER A 12 -46.93 15.61 17.13
C SER A 12 -45.83 14.62 16.72
N GLY A 13 -44.59 15.08 16.66
CA GLY A 13 -43.43 14.29 16.21
C GLY A 13 -43.14 14.35 14.69
N GLU A 14 -44.01 14.96 13.87
CA GLU A 14 -43.80 15.05 12.43
C GLU A 14 -43.34 16.46 12.02
N THR A 15 -42.14 16.56 11.46
CA THR A 15 -41.53 17.82 10.99
C THR A 15 -41.39 17.78 9.47
N SER A 16 -41.96 18.76 8.77
CA SER A 16 -41.69 18.95 7.34
C SER A 16 -40.33 19.64 7.16
N VAL A 17 -39.43 19.06 6.36
CA VAL A 17 -38.04 19.50 6.22
C VAL A 17 -37.70 19.85 4.77
N ILE A 18 -37.01 20.98 4.54
CA ILE A 18 -36.67 21.47 3.19
C ILE A 18 -35.63 20.57 2.51
N PHE A 19 -34.48 20.35 3.16
CA PHE A 19 -33.42 19.49 2.64
C PHE A 19 -33.22 18.27 3.54
N ILE A 20 -33.87 17.17 3.19
CA ILE A 20 -33.70 15.88 3.85
C ILE A 20 -32.86 14.93 3.00
N THR A 21 -31.87 14.31 3.65
CA THR A 21 -31.04 13.26 3.02
C THR A 21 -31.87 12.00 2.73
N ASN A 22 -31.60 11.29 1.64
CA ASN A 22 -32.31 10.05 1.34
C ASN A 22 -31.87 8.93 2.33
N PRO A 23 -32.78 8.34 3.13
CA PRO A 23 -32.41 7.28 4.08
C PRO A 23 -31.95 6.00 3.40
N LEU A 24 -32.40 5.69 2.17
CA LEU A 24 -32.07 4.46 1.46
C LEU A 24 -30.76 4.52 0.66
N ASN A 25 -30.16 5.71 0.52
CA ASN A 25 -28.91 5.90 -0.24
C ASN A 25 -27.72 5.90 0.72
N GLU A 26 -26.83 4.92 0.59
CA GLU A 26 -25.65 4.72 1.45
C GLU A 26 -24.31 5.17 0.84
N ASP A 27 -24.25 5.33 -0.49
CA ASP A 27 -22.99 5.52 -1.21
C ASP A 27 -22.55 6.99 -1.27
N LEU A 28 -23.37 7.84 -1.90
CA LEU A 28 -23.07 9.26 -2.08
C LEU A 28 -24.34 10.10 -2.20
N GLN A 29 -24.34 11.29 -1.59
CA GLN A 29 -25.29 12.36 -1.89
C GLN A 29 -24.48 13.58 -2.36
N HIS A 30 -24.69 14.00 -3.61
CA HIS A 30 -23.91 15.08 -4.24
C HIS A 30 -24.13 16.44 -3.55
N PRO A 31 -23.14 17.36 -3.59
CA PRO A 31 -23.27 18.67 -2.96
C PRO A 31 -24.46 19.50 -3.45
N ILE A 32 -25.29 19.98 -2.51
CA ILE A 32 -26.42 20.86 -2.78
C ILE A 32 -25.94 22.31 -2.64
N HIS A 33 -26.01 23.11 -3.71
CA HIS A 33 -25.65 24.53 -3.68
C HIS A 33 -26.93 25.37 -3.80
N VAL A 34 -27.21 26.21 -2.79
CA VAL A 34 -28.38 27.10 -2.78
C VAL A 34 -28.00 28.57 -2.96
N LYS A 35 -28.90 29.34 -3.57
CA LYS A 35 -28.80 30.79 -3.75
C LYS A 35 -30.19 31.38 -4.03
N ASN A 36 -30.40 32.64 -3.69
CA ASN A 36 -31.65 33.38 -3.88
C ASN A 36 -32.88 32.61 -3.37
N ILE A 37 -32.75 32.02 -2.17
CA ILE A 37 -33.84 31.36 -1.47
C ILE A 37 -34.68 32.39 -0.71
N GLN A 38 -35.98 32.12 -0.57
CA GLN A 38 -36.86 32.85 0.33
C GLN A 38 -37.55 31.85 1.25
N LEU A 39 -37.59 32.14 2.55
CA LEU A 39 -38.26 31.30 3.55
C LEU A 39 -39.48 32.04 4.09
N VAL A 40 -40.63 31.37 4.08
CA VAL A 40 -41.91 31.89 4.59
C VAL A 40 -42.52 30.83 5.51
N ASP A 41 -43.02 31.23 6.68
CA ASP A 41 -43.69 30.33 7.64
C ASP A 41 -42.89 29.03 7.89
N THR A 42 -41.58 29.18 8.12
CA THR A 42 -40.59 28.10 8.19
C THR A 42 -39.77 28.23 9.47
N THR A 43 -39.53 27.11 10.17
CA THR A 43 -38.68 27.10 11.39
C THR A 43 -37.22 26.76 11.05
N GLU A 44 -36.26 27.17 11.90
CA GLU A 44 -34.85 26.76 11.71
C GLU A 44 -34.70 25.23 11.76
N GLN A 45 -35.39 24.56 12.67
CA GLN A 45 -35.37 23.09 12.82
C GLN A 45 -35.78 22.36 11.53
N SER A 46 -36.70 22.95 10.75
CA SER A 46 -37.21 22.43 9.47
C SER A 46 -36.34 22.69 8.25
N LYS A 47 -35.14 23.29 8.38
CA LYS A 47 -34.29 23.56 7.22
C LYS A 47 -33.61 22.31 6.65
N ILE A 48 -32.93 21.54 7.49
CA ILE A 48 -32.08 20.41 7.06
C ILE A 48 -32.30 19.21 7.98
N PHE A 49 -32.27 18.00 7.43
CA PHE A 49 -32.15 16.77 8.21
C PHE A 49 -31.18 15.78 7.55
N ILE A 50 -30.04 15.56 8.20
CA ILE A 50 -29.10 14.50 7.84
C ILE A 50 -29.42 13.27 8.68
N HIS A 51 -29.74 12.14 8.05
CA HIS A 51 -29.95 10.86 8.72
C HIS A 51 -28.63 10.37 9.34
N ARG A 52 -28.71 9.54 10.39
CA ARG A 52 -27.53 8.77 10.82
C ARG A 52 -27.25 7.65 9.80
N PRO A 53 -25.98 7.21 9.66
CA PRO A 53 -25.66 6.04 8.85
C PRO A 53 -26.33 4.79 9.43
N ASP A 54 -26.80 3.88 8.57
CA ASP A 54 -27.40 2.63 9.04
C ASP A 54 -26.33 1.61 9.46
N VAL A 55 -26.47 1.09 10.69
CA VAL A 55 -25.60 0.02 11.21
C VAL A 55 -25.93 -1.35 10.60
N SER A 56 -27.13 -1.56 10.05
CA SER A 56 -27.47 -2.82 9.36
C SER A 56 -26.55 -3.10 8.17
N LYS A 57 -26.07 -2.01 7.54
CA LYS A 57 -25.14 -1.98 6.42
C LYS A 57 -23.68 -2.23 6.80
N VAL A 58 -23.37 -2.37 8.09
CA VAL A 58 -22.03 -2.76 8.56
C VAL A 58 -21.90 -4.28 8.58
N ASN A 59 -21.89 -4.86 7.37
CA ASN A 59 -21.78 -6.30 7.17
C ASN A 59 -20.96 -6.63 5.89
N PRO A 60 -20.40 -7.85 5.76
CA PRO A 60 -19.53 -8.23 4.64
C PRO A 60 -20.11 -8.18 3.21
N SER A 61 -21.42 -7.94 3.08
CA SER A 61 -22.15 -7.80 1.81
C SER A 61 -22.44 -6.35 1.44
N ASP A 62 -22.30 -5.40 2.36
CA ASP A 62 -22.54 -3.96 2.12
C ASP A 62 -21.24 -3.16 2.38
N CYS A 63 -21.10 -2.51 3.54
CA CYS A 63 -19.96 -1.64 3.89
C CYS A 63 -18.89 -2.32 4.79
N VAL A 64 -18.97 -3.66 4.92
CA VAL A 64 -18.03 -4.58 5.55
C VAL A 64 -17.96 -4.49 7.09
N ASP A 65 -17.31 -3.46 7.63
CA ASP A 65 -16.95 -3.36 9.06
C ASP A 65 -16.84 -1.91 9.56
N MET A 66 -17.33 -0.96 8.76
CA MET A 66 -17.50 0.45 9.08
C MET A 66 -18.74 0.95 8.33
N VAL A 67 -19.43 1.96 8.85
CA VAL A 67 -20.60 2.53 8.17
C VAL A 67 -20.27 3.13 6.79
N CYS A 68 -21.31 3.20 5.96
CA CYS A 68 -21.27 3.80 4.64
C CYS A 68 -21.22 5.34 4.68
N ASP A 69 -20.82 5.97 3.59
CA ASP A 69 -20.41 7.38 3.60
C ASP A 69 -21.46 8.41 3.17
N ALA A 70 -22.55 8.06 2.47
CA ALA A 70 -23.52 9.06 1.95
C ALA A 70 -23.97 10.07 3.01
N LYS A 71 -24.44 9.59 4.16
CA LYS A 71 -24.88 10.42 5.30
C LYS A 71 -23.71 11.19 5.93
N ARG A 72 -22.51 10.60 5.94
CA ARG A 72 -21.28 11.18 6.50
C ARG A 72 -20.57 12.17 5.56
N LYS A 73 -21.03 12.31 4.31
CA LYS A 73 -20.47 13.18 3.26
C LYS A 73 -21.51 14.03 2.53
N SER A 74 -22.74 14.12 3.05
CA SER A 74 -23.79 15.01 2.51
C SER A 74 -23.45 16.48 2.76
N LEU A 75 -23.06 17.22 1.71
CA LEU A 75 -22.66 18.63 1.79
C LEU A 75 -23.78 19.55 1.28
N LEU A 76 -24.11 20.61 2.03
CA LEU A 76 -24.88 21.76 1.54
C LEU A 76 -24.04 23.04 1.63
N ARG A 77 -24.05 23.85 0.58
CA ARG A 77 -23.48 25.21 0.55
C ARG A 77 -24.59 26.24 0.32
N ASP A 78 -24.61 27.28 1.12
CA ASP A 78 -25.39 28.50 0.85
C ASP A 78 -24.43 29.54 0.29
N MET A 79 -24.61 29.88 -0.99
CA MET A 79 -23.63 30.69 -1.73
C MET A 79 -23.80 32.19 -1.47
N ASP A 80 -25.00 32.65 -1.10
CA ASP A 80 -25.33 34.07 -0.89
C ASP A 80 -25.92 34.39 0.51
N GLY A 81 -26.18 33.37 1.33
CA GLY A 81 -26.70 33.51 2.70
C GLY A 81 -28.22 33.55 2.80
N SER A 82 -28.92 33.39 1.68
CA SER A 82 -30.38 33.48 1.59
C SER A 82 -31.15 32.34 2.30
N PHE A 83 -30.45 31.29 2.74
CA PHE A 83 -31.05 30.12 3.42
C PHE A 83 -30.58 29.96 4.87
N LEU A 84 -29.27 30.10 5.12
CA LEU A 84 -28.64 29.93 6.43
C LEU A 84 -28.55 31.24 7.24
N GLY A 85 -28.82 32.39 6.60
CA GLY A 85 -28.72 33.73 7.15
C GLY A 85 -27.37 34.43 6.91
N ASN A 86 -26.35 33.67 6.51
CA ASN A 86 -25.04 34.13 6.01
C ASN A 86 -24.52 33.07 5.03
N SER A 87 -23.68 33.47 4.07
CA SER A 87 -23.01 32.53 3.16
C SER A 87 -22.14 31.55 3.96
N GLY A 88 -22.12 30.28 3.55
CA GLY A 88 -21.50 29.21 4.35
C GLY A 88 -21.92 27.81 3.93
N SER A 89 -21.90 26.87 4.86
CA SER A 89 -22.14 25.45 4.58
C SER A 89 -22.73 24.69 5.76
N VAL A 90 -23.42 23.60 5.47
CA VAL A 90 -23.80 22.58 6.44
C VAL A 90 -23.11 21.25 6.11
N ILE A 91 -22.47 20.68 7.13
CA ILE A 91 -21.68 19.45 7.06
C ILE A 91 -22.10 18.48 8.17
N PRO A 92 -22.10 17.16 7.94
CA PRO A 92 -22.58 16.18 8.90
C PRO A 92 -21.62 16.01 10.08
N GLU A 93 -22.14 15.45 11.17
CA GLU A 93 -21.32 14.88 12.25
C GLU A 93 -20.73 13.53 11.79
N ALA A 94 -19.68 13.62 10.95
CA ALA A 94 -18.99 12.45 10.40
C ALA A 94 -18.27 11.61 11.47
N GLU A 95 -18.02 12.18 12.64
CA GLU A 95 -17.47 11.54 13.84
C GLU A 95 -18.51 10.93 14.79
N TYR A 96 -19.79 10.87 14.41
CA TYR A 96 -20.82 10.22 15.23
C TYR A 96 -20.40 8.79 15.62
N GLU A 97 -20.53 8.47 16.91
CA GLU A 97 -20.09 7.21 17.53
C GLU A 97 -18.57 6.90 17.43
N TRP A 98 -17.70 7.92 17.26
CA TRP A 98 -16.24 7.74 17.30
C TRP A 98 -15.75 7.19 18.65
N ASN A 99 -15.17 5.98 18.63
CA ASN A 99 -14.86 5.18 19.84
C ASN A 99 -16.09 4.85 20.73
N GLY A 100 -17.31 5.09 20.25
CA GLY A 100 -18.57 4.80 20.94
C GLY A 100 -19.06 3.38 20.62
N ASN A 101 -20.25 3.26 20.05
CA ASN A 101 -20.78 1.98 19.57
C ASN A 101 -19.89 1.40 18.46
N SER A 102 -19.20 0.30 18.79
CA SER A 102 -18.28 -0.40 17.89
C SER A 102 -18.92 -0.92 16.60
N GLN A 103 -20.26 -1.05 16.55
CA GLN A 103 -21.00 -1.38 15.32
C GLN A 103 -20.81 -0.34 14.21
N PHE A 104 -20.55 0.93 14.54
CA PHE A 104 -20.28 1.94 13.52
C PHE A 104 -18.90 1.76 12.85
N GLY A 105 -17.99 1.04 13.51
CA GLY A 105 -16.65 0.77 13.01
C GLY A 105 -15.72 1.99 12.93
N ILE A 106 -16.07 3.09 13.59
CA ILE A 106 -15.34 4.38 13.61
C ILE A 106 -14.57 4.53 14.93
N GLY A 107 -13.30 4.92 14.85
CA GLY A 107 -12.52 5.25 16.03
C GLY A 107 -11.02 5.39 15.78
N ASP A 108 -10.28 5.71 16.83
CA ASP A 108 -8.82 5.92 16.78
C ASP A 108 -8.04 4.64 16.42
N TYR A 109 -8.63 3.47 16.66
CA TYR A 109 -8.10 2.16 16.27
C TYR A 109 -8.15 1.91 14.74
N ARG A 110 -8.89 2.73 13.99
CA ARG A 110 -8.99 2.68 12.52
C ARG A 110 -8.04 3.63 11.80
N ILE A 111 -7.38 4.54 12.52
CA ILE A 111 -6.43 5.49 11.92
C ILE A 111 -5.23 4.71 11.33
N PRO A 112 -4.84 4.93 10.05
CA PRO A 112 -3.72 4.25 9.42
C PRO A 112 -2.42 4.41 10.23
N LYS A 113 -1.73 3.30 10.54
CA LYS A 113 -0.52 3.30 11.37
C LYS A 113 0.56 4.28 10.88
N VAL A 114 0.72 4.41 9.56
CA VAL A 114 1.70 5.31 8.90
C VAL A 114 1.46 6.80 9.13
N MET A 115 0.22 7.22 9.38
CA MET A 115 -0.13 8.58 9.82
C MET A 115 0.38 8.86 11.24
N LEU A 116 0.43 7.81 12.08
CA LEU A 116 0.82 7.85 13.49
C LEU A 116 2.25 7.32 13.72
N SER A 117 3.11 7.34 12.69
CA SER A 117 4.50 6.91 12.78
C SER A 117 5.44 7.95 12.15
N PHE A 118 6.51 8.30 12.85
CA PHE A 118 7.64 9.06 12.30
C PHE A 118 8.52 8.17 11.38
N PRO A 119 9.36 8.75 10.50
CA PRO A 119 10.28 7.98 9.64
C PRO A 119 11.31 7.12 10.40
N ASN A 120 11.60 7.44 11.67
CA ASN A 120 12.46 6.65 12.56
C ASN A 120 11.72 5.48 13.26
N GLY A 121 10.44 5.26 12.95
CA GLY A 121 9.60 4.21 13.55
C GLY A 121 8.98 4.55 14.90
N SER A 122 9.24 5.71 15.51
CA SER A 122 8.56 6.09 16.75
C SER A 122 7.11 6.54 16.50
N ARG A 123 6.23 6.28 17.46
CA ARG A 123 4.79 6.54 17.34
C ARG A 123 4.46 8.01 17.65
N ILE A 124 3.66 8.63 16.79
CA ILE A 124 3.10 9.97 17.01
C ILE A 124 1.83 9.85 17.88
N PRO A 125 1.67 10.62 18.97
CA PRO A 125 0.43 10.68 19.74
C PRO A 125 -0.75 11.16 18.88
N ILE A 126 -1.90 10.52 19.04
CA ILE A 126 -3.13 10.90 18.32
C ILE A 126 -3.60 12.30 18.74
N THR A 127 -3.44 12.64 20.02
CA THR A 127 -3.71 13.97 20.59
C THR A 127 -2.81 15.08 20.03
N GLU A 128 -1.68 14.74 19.42
CA GLU A 128 -0.76 15.68 18.76
C GLU A 128 -1.09 15.79 17.27
N LYS A 129 -1.21 14.64 16.57
CA LYS A 129 -1.42 14.60 15.11
C LYS A 129 -2.84 14.93 14.68
N ALA A 130 -3.84 14.50 15.45
CA ALA A 130 -5.26 14.65 15.15
C ALA A 130 -6.13 14.69 16.43
N PRO A 131 -6.01 15.76 17.25
CA PRO A 131 -6.84 15.96 18.45
C PRO A 131 -8.35 16.01 18.16
N TYR A 132 -8.76 16.51 16.98
CA TYR A 132 -10.16 16.66 16.60
C TYR A 132 -10.58 15.61 15.57
N LYS A 133 -11.88 15.27 15.53
CA LYS A 133 -12.43 14.15 14.75
C LYS A 133 -13.46 14.62 13.72
N GLY A 134 -13.64 13.83 12.67
CA GLY A 134 -14.56 14.15 11.57
C GLY A 134 -14.02 15.24 10.65
N ILE A 135 -14.94 15.89 9.94
CA ILE A 135 -14.63 16.93 8.95
C ILE A 135 -14.00 18.15 9.65
N ILE A 136 -13.06 18.80 8.98
CA ILE A 136 -12.41 20.04 9.42
C ILE A 136 -13.43 21.14 9.75
N ARG A 137 -13.22 21.86 10.85
CA ARG A 137 -14.11 22.92 11.34
C ARG A 137 -13.32 24.09 11.94
N ASP A 138 -13.99 25.23 12.12
CA ASP A 138 -13.52 26.38 12.88
C ASP A 138 -14.49 26.72 14.01
N SER A 139 -14.23 27.82 14.73
CA SER A 139 -15.09 28.33 15.82
C SER A 139 -16.42 28.95 15.35
N THR A 140 -16.66 29.09 14.04
CA THR A 140 -17.97 29.50 13.50
C THR A 140 -18.94 28.31 13.39
N CYS A 141 -18.40 27.09 13.26
CA CYS A 141 -19.18 25.87 13.14
C CYS A 141 -19.96 25.57 14.43
N LYS A 142 -21.28 25.61 14.36
CA LYS A 142 -22.18 25.26 15.47
C LYS A 142 -22.99 24.02 15.12
N TYR A 143 -22.95 23.02 16.01
CA TYR A 143 -23.82 21.84 15.91
C TYR A 143 -25.28 22.23 16.14
N ILE A 144 -26.18 21.68 15.33
CA ILE A 144 -27.64 21.84 15.46
C ILE A 144 -28.22 20.42 15.59
N PRO A 145 -28.64 20.00 16.80
CA PRO A 145 -29.10 18.64 17.07
C PRO A 145 -30.22 18.18 16.14
N GLU A 146 -31.16 19.08 15.83
CA GLU A 146 -32.32 18.81 14.97
C GLU A 146 -31.93 18.57 13.51
N TRP A 147 -30.77 19.06 13.06
CA TRP A 147 -30.23 18.79 11.72
C TRP A 147 -29.21 17.64 11.70
N GLN A 148 -28.81 17.15 12.88
CA GLN A 148 -27.70 16.21 13.12
C GLN A 148 -26.38 16.61 12.43
N SER A 149 -26.11 17.92 12.38
CA SER A 149 -25.04 18.50 11.55
C SER A 149 -24.53 19.85 12.07
N TYR A 150 -23.40 20.31 11.53
CA TYR A 150 -22.78 21.59 11.85
C TYR A 150 -23.11 22.63 10.79
N ARG A 151 -23.61 23.80 11.21
CA ARG A 151 -23.69 25.01 10.38
C ARG A 151 -22.41 25.84 10.57
N CYS A 152 -21.65 26.04 9.49
CA CYS A 152 -20.38 26.76 9.45
C CYS A 152 -20.45 27.99 8.53
N PHE A 153 -19.70 29.04 8.86
CA PHE A 153 -19.66 30.31 8.10
C PHE A 153 -18.25 30.81 7.76
N GLY A 154 -17.20 30.38 8.48
CA GLY A 154 -15.81 30.86 8.29
C GLY A 154 -14.92 29.99 7.39
N MET A 155 -15.39 28.81 6.96
CA MET A 155 -14.70 27.93 6.01
C MET A 155 -15.58 27.61 4.80
N GLU A 156 -15.03 27.82 3.59
CA GLU A 156 -15.65 27.35 2.35
C GLU A 156 -15.39 25.85 2.17
N HIS A 157 -16.40 25.03 2.46
CA HIS A 157 -16.32 23.58 2.24
C HIS A 157 -16.63 23.20 0.79
N ALA A 158 -15.91 22.23 0.26
CA ALA A 158 -16.09 21.61 -1.05
C ALA A 158 -15.93 20.08 -0.94
N MET A 159 -16.39 19.35 -1.95
CA MET A 159 -16.20 17.91 -2.02
C MET A 159 -14.96 17.57 -2.86
N MET A 160 -14.01 16.84 -2.29
CA MET A 160 -12.85 16.29 -3.00
C MET A 160 -13.07 14.80 -3.27
N VAL A 161 -12.86 14.39 -4.52
CA VAL A 161 -12.94 12.98 -4.95
C VAL A 161 -11.53 12.40 -5.01
N ILE A 162 -11.40 11.17 -4.53
CA ILE A 162 -10.18 10.36 -4.55
C ILE A 162 -10.52 9.04 -5.22
N GLU A 163 -10.01 8.80 -6.43
CA GLU A 163 -10.40 7.68 -7.28
C GLU A 163 -9.17 6.81 -7.62
N SER A 164 -9.25 5.51 -7.33
CA SER A 164 -8.27 4.52 -7.81
C SER A 164 -8.59 4.12 -9.25
N LEU A 165 -7.65 4.36 -10.17
CA LEU A 165 -7.73 3.98 -11.58
C LEU A 165 -7.08 2.62 -11.87
N ASP A 166 -6.63 1.90 -10.84
CA ASP A 166 -5.99 0.59 -10.97
C ASP A 166 -6.98 -0.51 -11.41
N SER A 167 -6.48 -1.54 -12.09
CA SER A 167 -7.30 -2.66 -12.58
C SER A 167 -7.96 -3.51 -11.47
N ASP A 168 -7.53 -3.35 -10.22
CA ASP A 168 -8.10 -3.97 -9.01
C ASP A 168 -8.96 -2.99 -8.17
N THR A 169 -9.38 -1.84 -8.74
CA THR A 169 -10.13 -0.78 -8.03
C THR A 169 -11.41 -1.25 -7.34
N GLU A 170 -12.08 -2.29 -7.85
CA GLU A 170 -13.24 -2.92 -7.21
C GLU A 170 -12.89 -3.94 -6.12
N THR A 171 -11.71 -4.56 -6.17
CA THR A 171 -11.39 -5.79 -5.41
C THR A 171 -10.37 -5.58 -4.29
N ARG A 172 -9.46 -4.61 -4.41
CA ARG A 172 -8.56 -4.21 -3.31
C ARG A 172 -9.26 -3.26 -2.36
N ARG A 173 -9.21 -3.56 -1.06
CA ARG A 173 -9.64 -2.62 -0.02
C ARG A 173 -8.53 -1.62 0.30
N LEU A 174 -8.81 -0.34 0.09
CA LEU A 174 -7.96 0.79 0.49
C LEU A 174 -8.43 1.46 1.79
N SER A 175 -9.61 1.09 2.29
CA SER A 175 -10.37 1.83 3.28
C SER A 175 -10.30 1.27 4.71
N PRO A 176 -10.46 2.11 5.76
CA PRO A 176 -10.74 3.54 5.70
C PRO A 176 -9.57 4.40 5.16
N VAL A 177 -9.90 5.36 4.30
CA VAL A 177 -8.98 6.43 3.91
C VAL A 177 -9.06 7.52 4.97
N ALA A 178 -7.93 7.88 5.56
CA ALA A 178 -7.84 8.98 6.52
C ALA A 178 -7.43 10.28 5.82
N ILE A 179 -8.19 11.34 6.09
CA ILE A 179 -7.93 12.69 5.62
C ILE A 179 -7.65 13.58 6.84
N VAL A 180 -6.49 14.21 6.89
CA VAL A 180 -6.04 15.03 8.02
C VAL A 180 -5.81 16.46 7.59
N GLY A 181 -6.38 17.43 8.31
CA GLY A 181 -6.14 18.86 8.09
C GLY A 181 -6.44 19.68 9.35
N ASN A 182 -5.58 20.65 9.68
CA ASN A 182 -5.69 21.50 10.87
C ASN A 182 -5.95 20.74 12.20
N GLY A 183 -5.40 19.53 12.37
CA GLY A 183 -5.60 18.71 13.56
C GLY A 183 -6.93 17.95 13.63
N TYR A 184 -7.75 18.01 12.58
CA TYR A 184 -8.90 17.11 12.38
C TYR A 184 -8.47 15.84 11.64
N VAL A 185 -9.10 14.70 11.95
CA VAL A 185 -9.05 13.47 11.15
C VAL A 185 -10.45 12.99 10.78
N ASP A 186 -10.71 12.89 9.48
CA ASP A 186 -11.88 12.24 8.90
C ASP A 186 -11.49 10.85 8.39
N LEU A 187 -12.38 9.87 8.52
CA LEU A 187 -12.20 8.49 8.04
C LEU A 187 -13.31 8.17 7.03
N ILE A 188 -12.94 7.61 5.88
CA ILE A 188 -13.83 7.41 4.71
C ILE A 188 -13.76 5.94 4.28
N ASN A 189 -14.88 5.21 4.33
CA ASN A 189 -14.96 3.79 4.02
C ASN A 189 -15.13 3.51 2.51
N GLY A 190 -15.76 4.43 1.78
CA GLY A 190 -16.18 4.25 0.39
C GLY A 190 -17.61 3.66 0.25
N PRO A 191 -18.04 3.36 -0.99
CA PRO A 191 -19.37 2.81 -1.28
C PRO A 191 -19.56 1.36 -0.80
N GLN A 192 -20.82 0.92 -0.79
CA GLN A 192 -21.23 -0.48 -0.54
C GLN A 192 -20.97 -1.37 -1.77
N ASP A 193 -21.02 -2.68 -1.59
CA ASP A 193 -21.04 -3.63 -2.72
C ASP A 193 -22.46 -3.71 -3.32
N HIS A 194 -22.55 -3.56 -4.65
CA HIS A 194 -23.80 -3.73 -5.40
C HIS A 194 -23.79 -4.99 -6.29
N GLY A 195 -22.68 -5.74 -6.29
CA GLY A 195 -22.45 -6.88 -7.17
C GLY A 195 -23.01 -8.19 -6.62
N TRP A 196 -23.82 -8.90 -7.41
CA TRP A 196 -24.27 -10.26 -7.11
C TRP A 196 -23.55 -11.29 -7.99
N CYS A 197 -22.68 -12.09 -7.38
CA CYS A 197 -21.83 -13.09 -8.01
C CYS A 197 -22.23 -14.50 -7.59
N ALA A 198 -22.82 -15.27 -8.52
CA ALA A 198 -23.10 -16.71 -8.36
C ALA A 198 -23.86 -17.11 -7.07
N GLY A 199 -24.77 -16.25 -6.59
CA GLY A 199 -25.58 -16.48 -5.38
C GLY A 199 -25.07 -15.81 -4.11
N TYR A 200 -23.94 -15.10 -4.17
CA TYR A 200 -23.32 -14.36 -3.06
C TYR A 200 -22.95 -12.95 -3.52
N THR A 201 -22.54 -12.09 -2.58
CA THR A 201 -21.98 -10.77 -2.92
C THR A 201 -20.59 -10.88 -3.54
N CYS A 202 -20.31 -10.06 -4.54
CA CYS A 202 -19.08 -10.09 -5.31
C CYS A 202 -17.84 -9.62 -4.52
N ARG A 203 -18.06 -8.92 -3.40
CA ARG A 203 -17.09 -8.10 -2.66
C ARG A 203 -16.44 -7.03 -3.55
N ARG A 204 -17.21 -6.50 -4.51
CA ARG A 204 -16.76 -5.50 -5.50
C ARG A 204 -17.22 -4.10 -5.10
N ARG A 205 -16.30 -3.33 -4.53
CA ARG A 205 -16.56 -1.96 -4.07
C ARG A 205 -15.60 -1.01 -4.75
N LEU A 206 -16.14 -0.17 -5.63
CA LEU A 206 -15.36 0.82 -6.37
C LEU A 206 -14.55 1.70 -5.40
N SER A 207 -13.23 1.76 -5.57
CA SER A 207 -12.33 2.55 -4.74
C SER A 207 -12.40 4.05 -5.09
N LEU A 208 -13.56 4.63 -4.81
CA LEU A 208 -13.95 6.01 -5.07
C LEU A 208 -14.41 6.65 -3.76
N PHE A 209 -13.58 7.52 -3.20
CA PHE A 209 -13.78 8.13 -1.88
C PHE A 209 -14.13 9.60 -2.01
N HIS A 210 -15.15 10.04 -1.27
CA HIS A 210 -15.62 11.42 -1.27
C HIS A 210 -15.30 12.04 0.08
N SER A 211 -14.46 13.07 0.11
CA SER A 211 -14.10 13.83 1.30
C SER A 211 -14.76 15.21 1.27
N ILE A 212 -15.13 15.75 2.42
CA ILE A 212 -15.47 17.18 2.56
C ILE A 212 -14.23 17.89 3.08
N VAL A 213 -13.70 18.82 2.27
CA VAL A 213 -12.50 19.61 2.56
C VAL A 213 -12.84 21.09 2.60
N ALA A 214 -12.19 21.86 3.47
CA ALA A 214 -12.19 23.32 3.38
C ALA A 214 -11.12 23.80 2.38
N LEU A 215 -11.50 24.76 1.55
CA LEU A 215 -10.65 25.36 0.51
C LEU A 215 -9.55 26.25 1.12
N GLY A 216 -8.43 26.39 0.41
CA GLY A 216 -7.26 27.14 0.87
C GLY A 216 -6.54 26.50 2.08
N LYS A 217 -6.70 25.19 2.29
CA LYS A 217 -6.04 24.42 3.36
C LYS A 217 -5.09 23.35 2.78
N PHE A 218 -4.27 22.80 3.67
CA PHE A 218 -3.44 21.62 3.43
C PHE A 218 -4.09 20.37 4.03
N TYR A 219 -4.07 19.26 3.31
CA TYR A 219 -4.52 17.95 3.77
C TYR A 219 -3.46 16.87 3.56
N GLU A 220 -3.38 15.93 4.49
CA GLU A 220 -2.67 14.67 4.32
C GLU A 220 -3.67 13.54 4.05
N VAL A 221 -3.32 12.61 3.15
CA VAL A 221 -4.13 11.45 2.75
C VAL A 221 -3.37 10.16 3.02
N TYR A 222 -3.99 9.26 3.80
CA TYR A 222 -3.44 7.94 4.14
C TYR A 222 -4.46 6.83 3.87
N PHE A 223 -4.05 5.81 3.11
CA PHE A 223 -4.82 4.57 2.91
C PHE A 223 -4.45 3.53 3.97
N THR A 224 -5.35 2.59 4.29
CA THR A 224 -5.02 1.41 5.12
C THR A 224 -4.43 0.26 4.30
N GLY A 225 -4.85 0.12 3.04
CA GLY A 225 -4.23 -0.77 2.06
C GLY A 225 -3.15 -0.05 1.24
N THR A 226 -2.31 -0.80 0.55
CA THR A 226 -1.25 -0.25 -0.33
C THR A 226 -1.86 0.78 -1.29
N SER A 227 -1.30 1.99 -1.35
CA SER A 227 -1.82 3.11 -2.16
C SER A 227 -1.99 2.72 -3.64
N PRO A 228 -2.97 3.29 -4.37
CA PRO A 228 -3.10 3.08 -5.82
C PRO A 228 -1.85 3.46 -6.59
N GLN A 229 -1.52 2.67 -7.62
CA GLN A 229 -0.47 3.03 -8.58
C GLN A 229 -0.96 4.15 -9.50
N ASN A 230 -2.22 4.08 -9.91
CA ASN A 230 -2.90 5.09 -10.73
C ASN A 230 -4.02 5.73 -9.87
N LEU A 231 -3.90 7.03 -9.59
CA LEU A 231 -4.79 7.75 -8.67
C LEU A 231 -5.24 9.08 -9.30
N ARG A 232 -6.55 9.38 -9.26
CA ARG A 232 -7.12 10.68 -9.68
C ARG A 232 -7.64 11.45 -8.47
N LEU A 233 -7.40 12.76 -8.48
CA LEU A 233 -7.96 13.74 -7.54
C LEU A 233 -8.72 14.83 -8.30
N MET A 234 -9.88 15.24 -7.80
CA MET A 234 -10.62 16.41 -8.32
C MET A 234 -11.48 17.07 -7.22
N LEU A 235 -11.72 18.37 -7.36
CA LEU A 235 -12.68 19.12 -6.54
C LEU A 235 -14.00 19.29 -7.31
N LEU A 236 -15.13 18.95 -6.70
CA LEU A 236 -16.44 19.10 -7.32
C LEU A 236 -17.01 20.51 -7.12
N ASN A 237 -17.53 21.08 -8.20
CA ASN A 237 -18.34 22.31 -8.21
C ASN A 237 -17.64 23.53 -7.57
N VAL A 238 -16.33 23.68 -7.77
CA VAL A 238 -15.50 24.81 -7.30
C VAL A 238 -15.10 25.73 -8.45
N ASP A 239 -14.76 26.98 -8.12
CA ASP A 239 -14.22 27.96 -9.06
C ASP A 239 -12.76 27.64 -9.44
N HIS A 240 -12.35 28.00 -10.66
CA HIS A 240 -11.00 27.71 -11.18
C HIS A 240 -9.83 28.28 -10.36
N ASN A 241 -10.09 29.25 -9.48
CA ASN A 241 -9.09 29.84 -8.59
C ASN A 241 -9.04 29.20 -7.20
N GLN A 242 -10.08 28.46 -6.78
CA GLN A 242 -10.12 27.74 -5.51
C GLN A 242 -9.23 26.48 -5.58
N ALA A 243 -8.52 26.17 -4.50
CA ALA A 243 -7.55 25.07 -4.46
C ALA A 243 -7.41 24.45 -3.07
N VAL A 244 -6.86 23.25 -3.02
CA VAL A 244 -6.32 22.60 -1.81
C VAL A 244 -4.93 22.03 -2.10
N LEU A 245 -4.06 22.05 -1.10
CA LEU A 245 -2.76 21.37 -1.15
C LEU A 245 -2.94 19.98 -0.54
N VAL A 246 -2.52 18.92 -1.23
CA VAL A 246 -2.72 17.53 -0.82
C VAL A 246 -1.38 16.82 -0.72
N GLY A 247 -1.07 16.25 0.43
CA GLY A 247 0.08 15.37 0.67
C GLY A 247 -0.37 13.92 0.78
N ILE A 248 -0.03 13.07 -0.18
CA ILE A 248 -0.50 11.68 -0.24
C ILE A 248 0.63 10.74 0.16
N PHE A 249 0.38 9.81 1.08
CA PHE A 249 1.36 8.79 1.43
C PHE A 249 1.42 7.66 0.39
N PHE A 250 2.63 7.35 -0.08
CA PHE A 250 2.93 6.21 -0.94
C PHE A 250 3.99 5.33 -0.28
N PRO A 251 3.71 4.09 0.16
CA PRO A 251 4.71 3.26 0.83
C PRO A 251 5.88 2.88 -0.09
N THR A 252 5.67 2.94 -1.42
CA THR A 252 6.69 2.67 -2.44
C THR A 252 7.60 3.88 -2.66
N LEU A 253 8.90 3.65 -2.86
CA LEU A 253 9.84 4.67 -3.36
C LEU A 253 9.88 4.76 -4.90
N GLN A 254 8.84 4.27 -5.58
CA GLN A 254 8.72 4.28 -7.04
C GLN A 254 8.49 5.69 -7.59
N ARG A 255 8.68 5.90 -8.90
CA ARG A 255 8.49 7.24 -9.47
C ARG A 255 7.00 7.54 -9.60
N LEU A 256 6.58 8.69 -9.09
CA LEU A 256 5.21 9.20 -9.19
C LEU A 256 5.17 10.32 -10.23
N ASP A 257 4.54 10.03 -11.37
CA ASP A 257 4.41 10.95 -12.49
C ASP A 257 3.04 11.62 -12.44
N VAL A 258 3.01 12.96 -12.34
CA VAL A 258 1.80 13.76 -12.15
C VAL A 258 1.38 14.41 -13.47
N TYR A 259 0.12 14.28 -13.86
CA TYR A 259 -0.43 14.79 -15.10
C TYR A 259 -1.67 15.64 -14.86
N VAL A 260 -1.85 16.66 -15.70
CA VAL A 260 -3.06 17.50 -15.77
C VAL A 260 -3.42 17.68 -17.24
N ASN A 261 -4.68 17.47 -17.62
CA ASN A 261 -5.13 17.46 -19.02
C ASN A 261 -4.24 16.56 -19.91
N ASN A 262 -3.91 15.37 -19.40
CA ASN A 262 -3.01 14.37 -19.99
C ASN A 262 -1.56 14.82 -20.21
N ALA A 263 -1.13 16.00 -19.77
CA ALA A 263 0.24 16.51 -19.91
C ALA A 263 1.04 16.42 -18.59
N LEU A 264 2.30 16.02 -18.67
CA LEU A 264 3.20 15.84 -17.52
C LEU A 264 3.53 17.17 -16.83
N VAL A 265 3.36 17.22 -15.51
CA VAL A 265 3.76 18.36 -14.67
C VAL A 265 5.05 18.02 -13.94
N CYS A 266 6.18 18.54 -14.43
CA CYS A 266 7.49 18.30 -13.81
C CYS A 266 7.51 18.66 -12.31
N PRO A 267 8.04 17.78 -11.43
CA PRO A 267 8.20 18.07 -10.01
C PRO A 267 9.01 19.35 -9.73
N LYS A 268 8.69 20.07 -8.66
CA LYS A 268 9.22 21.41 -8.36
C LYS A 268 10.74 21.48 -8.21
N ASN A 269 11.40 20.38 -7.85
CA ASN A 269 12.85 20.23 -7.81
C ASN A 269 13.52 20.02 -9.19
N THR A 270 12.75 20.00 -10.27
CA THR A 270 13.21 19.76 -11.65
C THR A 270 12.85 20.90 -12.61
N VAL A 271 13.47 20.92 -13.79
CA VAL A 271 13.11 21.76 -14.94
C VAL A 271 12.91 20.89 -16.18
N TRP A 272 12.08 21.32 -17.12
CA TRP A 272 12.14 20.79 -18.48
C TRP A 272 13.51 21.03 -19.09
N ASN A 273 14.11 20.00 -19.70
CA ASN A 273 15.35 20.18 -20.41
C ASN A 273 15.17 20.94 -21.73
N SER A 274 16.28 21.38 -22.34
CA SER A 274 16.28 22.20 -23.56
C SER A 274 15.61 21.54 -24.78
N GLN A 275 15.32 20.24 -24.72
CA GLN A 275 14.61 19.49 -25.77
C GLN A 275 13.13 19.21 -25.41
N GLN A 276 12.67 19.63 -24.22
CA GLN A 276 11.35 19.34 -23.63
C GLN A 276 11.00 17.83 -23.60
N LYS A 277 12.02 16.96 -23.49
CA LYS A 277 11.84 15.50 -23.51
C LYS A 277 11.66 14.87 -22.13
N HIS A 278 12.24 15.47 -21.10
CA HIS A 278 12.10 15.03 -19.72
C HIS A 278 12.44 16.15 -18.73
N CYS A 279 12.11 15.91 -17.47
CA CYS A 279 12.43 16.77 -16.34
C CYS A 279 13.84 16.44 -15.80
N GLU A 280 14.75 17.41 -15.74
CA GLU A 280 16.10 17.30 -15.19
C GLU A 280 16.20 17.97 -13.80
N LEU A 281 17.02 17.41 -12.90
CA LEU A 281 17.18 17.91 -11.52
C LEU A 281 17.84 19.30 -11.49
N LYS A 282 17.27 20.23 -10.69
CA LYS A 282 17.87 21.54 -10.43
C LYS A 282 19.12 21.39 -9.55
N ARG A 283 20.30 21.68 -10.12
CA ARG A 283 21.63 21.41 -9.51
C ARG A 283 21.95 22.20 -8.24
N HIS A 284 21.25 23.30 -7.96
CA HIS A 284 21.61 24.26 -6.89
C HIS A 284 20.39 24.74 -6.09
N LEU A 285 19.74 23.87 -5.33
CA LEU A 285 18.64 24.25 -4.43
C LEU A 285 18.72 23.57 -3.06
N TYR A 286 18.41 24.35 -2.03
CA TYR A 286 18.19 23.89 -0.67
C TYR A 286 16.81 23.22 -0.57
N THR A 287 16.69 22.16 0.24
CA THR A 287 15.51 21.27 0.32
C THR A 287 14.21 21.96 0.75
N GLU A 288 14.29 23.11 1.42
CA GLU A 288 13.16 23.81 2.02
C GLU A 288 12.24 24.53 1.01
N GLN A 289 12.59 24.57 -0.29
CA GLN A 289 11.87 25.34 -1.31
C GLN A 289 10.94 24.50 -2.23
N PHE A 290 10.79 23.20 -1.97
CA PHE A 290 10.14 22.27 -2.90
C PHE A 290 8.64 22.00 -2.67
N LEU A 291 8.02 22.47 -1.60
CA LEU A 291 6.58 22.30 -1.42
C LEU A 291 5.77 23.13 -2.44
N PRO A 292 4.68 22.60 -3.04
CA PRO A 292 3.79 23.37 -3.90
C PRO A 292 3.07 24.49 -3.13
N ASN A 293 2.65 25.55 -3.84
CA ASN A 293 1.99 26.70 -3.23
C ASN A 293 0.50 26.74 -3.60
N LEU A 294 -0.38 26.97 -2.62
CA LEU A 294 -1.83 27.17 -2.84
C LEU A 294 -2.14 28.23 -3.90
N ASN A 295 -1.32 29.29 -3.97
CA ASN A 295 -1.48 30.40 -4.90
C ASN A 295 -0.79 30.17 -6.26
N SER A 296 -0.27 28.97 -6.53
CA SER A 296 0.46 28.69 -7.78
C SER A 296 -0.43 28.81 -9.02
N THR A 297 0.18 29.24 -10.12
CA THR A 297 -0.43 29.24 -11.46
C THR A 297 -0.25 27.90 -12.18
N VAL A 298 0.68 27.06 -11.71
CA VAL A 298 0.92 25.73 -12.25
C VAL A 298 -0.09 24.75 -11.66
N LEU A 299 -1.04 24.31 -12.49
CA LEU A 299 -1.98 23.24 -12.13
C LEU A 299 -1.20 21.95 -11.89
N GLY A 300 -1.52 21.22 -10.81
CA GLY A 300 -0.79 20.01 -10.45
C GLY A 300 0.68 20.24 -10.06
N GLU A 301 1.08 21.47 -9.67
CA GLU A 301 2.42 21.71 -9.08
C GLU A 301 2.66 20.69 -7.96
N ASN A 302 3.74 19.93 -8.05
CA ASN A 302 3.97 18.75 -7.22
C ASN A 302 5.43 18.59 -6.77
N TYR A 303 5.63 17.81 -5.73
CA TYR A 303 6.94 17.35 -5.25
C TYR A 303 6.77 16.07 -4.42
N PHE A 304 7.57 15.05 -4.73
CA PHE A 304 7.61 13.81 -3.96
C PHE A 304 8.76 13.84 -2.94
N ASP A 305 8.42 13.98 -1.66
CA ASP A 305 9.38 13.84 -0.58
C ASP A 305 9.63 12.35 -0.30
N ARG A 306 10.82 11.87 -0.70
CA ARG A 306 11.25 10.47 -0.51
C ARG A 306 11.59 10.11 0.93
N THR A 307 11.82 11.09 1.81
CA THR A 307 12.19 10.88 3.22
C THR A 307 10.93 10.70 4.08
N TYR A 308 9.85 11.42 3.76
CA TYR A 308 8.54 11.25 4.38
C TYR A 308 7.58 10.35 3.58
N GLN A 309 7.95 9.98 2.35
CA GLN A 309 7.15 9.20 1.41
C GLN A 309 5.81 9.88 1.06
N MET A 310 5.84 11.22 0.95
CA MET A 310 4.67 12.06 0.73
C MET A 310 4.75 12.74 -0.64
N LEU A 311 3.78 12.49 -1.52
CA LEU A 311 3.58 13.27 -2.73
C LEU A 311 2.73 14.49 -2.38
N TYR A 312 3.36 15.66 -2.34
CA TYR A 312 2.65 16.93 -2.22
C TYR A 312 2.25 17.42 -3.61
N LEU A 313 0.98 17.78 -3.80
CA LEU A 313 0.49 18.37 -5.05
C LEU A 313 -0.64 19.38 -4.84
N LEU A 314 -0.83 20.27 -5.81
CA LEU A 314 -1.91 21.26 -5.84
C LEU A 314 -3.11 20.76 -6.67
N VAL A 315 -4.27 20.54 -6.02
CA VAL A 315 -5.55 20.35 -6.71
C VAL A 315 -6.25 21.70 -6.80
N LYS A 316 -6.56 22.17 -8.02
CA LYS A 316 -7.05 23.54 -8.27
C LYS A 316 -8.16 23.56 -9.32
N GLY A 317 -9.27 24.20 -8.96
CA GLY A 317 -10.49 24.20 -9.77
C GLY A 317 -11.09 22.79 -9.95
N PRO A 318 -12.03 22.64 -10.90
CA PRO A 318 -12.65 21.36 -11.23
C PRO A 318 -11.79 20.48 -12.16
N ILE A 319 -10.51 20.81 -12.35
CA ILE A 319 -9.61 20.12 -13.27
C ILE A 319 -8.97 18.93 -12.54
N PRO A 320 -9.13 17.69 -13.02
CA PRO A 320 -8.51 16.53 -12.38
C PRO A 320 -6.98 16.57 -12.44
N VAL A 321 -6.36 16.05 -11.38
CA VAL A 321 -4.93 15.72 -11.32
C VAL A 321 -4.81 14.20 -11.27
N GLU A 322 -4.04 13.63 -12.19
CA GLU A 322 -3.78 12.18 -12.25
C GLU A 322 -2.33 11.89 -11.86
N ILE A 323 -2.13 10.79 -11.13
CA ILE A 323 -0.83 10.34 -10.63
C ILE A 323 -0.63 8.91 -11.12
N HIS A 324 0.46 8.65 -11.82
CA HIS A 324 0.83 7.32 -12.29
C HIS A 324 2.16 6.88 -11.67
N THR A 325 2.16 5.70 -11.06
CA THR A 325 3.35 5.10 -10.45
C THR A 325 4.09 4.30 -11.52
N THR A 326 5.23 4.81 -11.97
CA THR A 326 6.08 4.12 -12.94
C THR A 326 7.09 3.22 -12.21
N ALA A 327 7.13 1.95 -12.59
CA ALA A 327 8.12 0.99 -12.08
C ALA A 327 9.53 1.33 -12.58
N VAL A 328 10.43 1.57 -11.63
CA VAL A 328 11.84 1.94 -11.82
C VAL A 328 12.70 1.29 -10.72
N ILE A 329 14.01 1.40 -10.87
CA ILE A 329 15.01 0.97 -9.88
C ILE A 329 15.77 2.21 -9.43
N PHE A 330 15.76 2.49 -8.13
CA PHE A 330 16.71 3.43 -7.53
C PHE A 330 17.94 2.70 -7.04
N VAL A 331 19.09 3.26 -7.40
CA VAL A 331 20.43 2.74 -7.11
C VAL A 331 21.21 3.86 -6.44
N SER A 332 21.63 3.69 -5.19
CA SER A 332 22.50 4.66 -4.52
C SER A 332 23.78 4.05 -3.99
N PHE A 333 24.88 4.80 -4.08
CA PHE A 333 26.21 4.39 -3.61
C PHE A 333 27.07 5.61 -3.33
N GLN A 334 28.12 5.43 -2.54
CA GLN A 334 29.11 6.47 -2.28
C GLN A 334 30.27 6.37 -3.27
N LEU A 335 30.61 7.51 -3.88
CA LEU A 335 31.81 7.67 -4.69
C LEU A 335 33.04 7.98 -3.82
N PRO A 336 34.25 7.59 -4.25
CA PRO A 336 35.48 8.19 -3.75
C PRO A 336 35.48 9.72 -4.00
N ALA A 337 36.46 10.43 -3.42
CA ALA A 337 36.48 11.90 -3.39
C ALA A 337 36.67 12.56 -4.77
N VAL A 338 35.58 12.67 -5.52
CA VAL A 338 35.40 13.35 -6.81
C VAL A 338 34.52 14.57 -6.57
N THR A 339 34.78 15.71 -7.24
CA THR A 339 33.89 16.88 -7.09
C THR A 339 32.58 16.66 -7.86
N GLU A 340 31.54 17.42 -7.51
CA GLU A 340 30.26 17.33 -8.21
C GLU A 340 30.38 17.78 -9.68
N ASP A 341 31.25 18.75 -9.95
CA ASP A 341 31.54 19.24 -11.30
C ASP A 341 32.36 18.22 -12.11
N ASP A 342 33.34 17.54 -11.49
CA ASP A 342 34.06 16.42 -12.12
C ASP A 342 33.11 15.26 -12.43
N PHE A 343 32.20 14.94 -11.50
CA PHE A 343 31.18 13.89 -11.66
C PHE A 343 30.30 14.17 -12.88
N TYR A 344 29.69 15.36 -12.97
CA TYR A 344 28.86 15.73 -14.12
C TYR A 344 29.66 15.92 -15.42
N SER A 345 30.94 16.31 -15.35
CA SER A 345 31.82 16.37 -16.52
C SER A 345 32.21 14.97 -17.01
N SER A 346 32.28 13.98 -16.12
CA SER A 346 32.59 12.60 -16.45
C SER A 346 31.43 11.91 -17.16
N HIS A 347 31.42 11.97 -18.49
CA HIS A 347 30.48 11.27 -19.39
C HIS A 347 30.59 9.72 -19.33
N ASN A 348 31.27 9.18 -18.31
CA ASN A 348 31.67 7.80 -18.20
C ASN A 348 30.72 6.97 -17.34
N LEU A 349 30.22 7.44 -16.18
CA LEU A 349 29.41 6.60 -15.30
C LEU A 349 28.11 6.12 -15.98
N VAL A 350 27.26 7.05 -16.42
CA VAL A 350 25.98 6.74 -17.08
C VAL A 350 26.20 5.88 -18.32
N ARG A 351 27.25 6.16 -19.09
CA ARG A 351 27.64 5.42 -20.29
C ARG A 351 28.12 4.00 -19.98
N ASN A 352 28.99 3.82 -18.98
CA ASN A 352 29.53 2.53 -18.57
C ASN A 352 28.41 1.64 -18.02
N LEU A 353 27.54 2.20 -17.18
CA LEU A 353 26.37 1.50 -16.64
C LEU A 353 25.37 1.12 -17.75
N ALA A 354 25.10 2.01 -18.71
CA ALA A 354 24.28 1.73 -19.88
C ALA A 354 24.87 0.59 -20.75
N LEU A 355 26.18 0.62 -21.02
CA LEU A 355 26.87 -0.43 -21.78
C LEU A 355 26.87 -1.78 -21.06
N PHE A 356 27.05 -1.80 -19.73
CA PHE A 356 27.00 -3.01 -18.92
C PHE A 356 25.61 -3.64 -18.87
N LEU A 357 24.59 -2.83 -18.57
CA LEU A 357 23.19 -3.26 -18.51
C LEU A 357 22.58 -3.49 -19.89
N LYS A 358 23.26 -3.05 -20.96
CA LYS A 358 22.83 -3.12 -22.37
C LYS A 358 21.53 -2.35 -22.63
N ILE A 359 21.33 -1.22 -21.94
CA ILE A 359 20.17 -0.34 -22.07
C ILE A 359 20.56 1.03 -22.67
N PRO A 360 19.64 1.74 -23.33
CA PRO A 360 19.88 3.12 -23.77
C PRO A 360 20.18 4.07 -22.59
N SER A 361 21.07 5.05 -22.80
CA SER A 361 21.53 5.94 -21.73
C SER A 361 20.44 6.89 -21.18
N ASP A 362 19.39 7.17 -21.96
CA ASP A 362 18.21 7.94 -21.51
C ASP A 362 17.35 7.21 -20.46
N LYS A 363 17.52 5.88 -20.34
CA LYS A 363 16.91 5.07 -19.28
C LYS A 363 17.62 5.21 -17.92
N ILE A 364 18.74 5.93 -17.85
CA ILE A 364 19.53 6.14 -16.63
C ILE A 364 19.65 7.64 -16.35
N ARG A 365 19.12 8.10 -15.21
CA ARG A 365 19.09 9.53 -14.83
C ARG A 365 19.59 9.71 -13.40
N VAL A 366 20.24 10.83 -13.09
CA VAL A 366 20.66 11.16 -11.71
C VAL A 366 19.47 11.74 -10.96
N SER A 367 18.97 11.07 -9.92
CA SER A 367 17.81 11.50 -9.15
C SER A 367 18.16 12.36 -7.94
N LYS A 368 19.33 12.13 -7.31
CA LYS A 368 19.80 12.88 -6.14
C LYS A 368 21.32 12.83 -6.04
N ILE A 369 21.91 13.92 -5.53
CA ILE A 369 23.29 13.96 -5.04
C ILE A 369 23.27 14.50 -3.61
N ILE A 370 24.06 13.90 -2.72
CA ILE A 370 24.22 14.33 -1.33
C ILE A 370 25.71 14.46 -1.03
N ARG A 371 26.12 15.68 -0.63
CA ARG A 371 27.45 15.95 -0.07
C ARG A 371 27.44 15.62 1.42
N GLY A 372 28.44 14.90 1.93
CA GLY A 372 28.50 14.53 3.34
C GLY A 372 28.61 15.75 4.27
N GLU A 373 27.65 15.93 5.17
CA GLU A 373 27.63 17.08 6.08
C GLU A 373 28.62 16.91 7.24
N ASN A 374 29.75 17.64 7.18
CA ASN A 374 30.59 17.90 8.36
C ASN A 374 31.47 19.15 8.15
N LEU A 375 30.94 20.32 8.52
CA LEU A 375 31.51 21.65 8.25
C LEU A 375 32.89 21.93 8.89
N ARG A 376 33.48 21.00 9.66
CA ARG A 376 34.73 21.21 10.43
C ARG A 376 35.98 20.49 9.91
N ARG A 377 35.94 19.72 8.82
CA ARG A 377 37.17 19.15 8.19
C ARG A 377 37.13 19.19 6.65
N LYS A 378 37.85 20.15 6.05
CA LYS A 378 38.10 20.24 4.59
C LYS A 378 39.11 19.19 4.08
N ARG A 379 38.87 17.89 4.30
CA ARG A 379 39.64 16.80 3.66
C ARG A 379 38.72 15.61 3.36
N ALA A 380 38.60 15.28 2.08
CA ALA A 380 38.03 14.04 1.51
C ALA A 380 36.78 13.48 2.21
N LEU A 381 35.60 14.01 1.86
CA LEU A 381 34.30 13.36 2.12
C LEU A 381 33.75 12.83 0.80
N GLY A 382 33.33 11.57 0.76
CA GLY A 382 32.78 10.93 -0.43
C GLY A 382 31.38 11.41 -0.77
N LEU A 383 31.06 11.47 -2.07
CA LEU A 383 29.79 11.96 -2.61
C LEU A 383 28.78 10.81 -2.70
N THR A 384 27.60 10.92 -2.10
CA THR A 384 26.54 9.91 -2.29
C THR A 384 25.69 10.29 -3.50
N VAL A 385 25.60 9.39 -4.46
CA VAL A 385 24.83 9.57 -5.70
C VAL A 385 23.68 8.58 -5.70
N GLU A 386 22.50 9.04 -6.14
CA GLU A 386 21.33 8.21 -6.43
C GLU A 386 21.01 8.32 -7.93
N LEU A 387 20.85 7.15 -8.56
CA LEU A 387 20.46 7.00 -9.96
C LEU A 387 19.07 6.37 -10.04
N GLU A 388 18.26 6.87 -10.96
CA GLU A 388 17.05 6.22 -11.45
C GLU A 388 17.39 5.39 -12.71
N ILE A 389 16.99 4.12 -12.71
CA ILE A 389 17.01 3.28 -13.91
C ILE A 389 15.57 2.90 -14.24
N GLY A 390 15.07 3.40 -15.37
CA GLY A 390 13.67 3.38 -15.72
C GLY A 390 13.35 4.25 -16.93
N ASP A 391 12.23 3.98 -17.61
CA ASP A 391 11.77 4.80 -18.73
C ASP A 391 11.59 6.25 -18.31
N PRO A 392 12.00 7.25 -19.11
CA PRO A 392 11.68 8.65 -18.83
C PRO A 392 10.15 8.83 -18.81
N PRO A 393 9.62 9.72 -17.95
CA PRO A 393 8.19 9.99 -17.92
C PRO A 393 7.75 10.57 -19.28
N PRO A 394 6.73 10.02 -19.94
CA PRO A 394 6.27 10.54 -21.22
C PRO A 394 5.65 11.93 -21.03
N GLN A 395 5.87 12.84 -21.98
CA GLN A 395 5.34 14.21 -21.92
C GLN A 395 3.79 14.24 -21.86
N PHE A 396 3.14 13.21 -22.42
CA PHE A 396 1.70 13.02 -22.40
C PHE A 396 1.35 11.59 -22.01
N VAL A 397 0.16 11.38 -21.43
CA VAL A 397 -0.37 10.03 -21.19
C VAL A 397 -0.59 9.32 -22.52
N ILE A 398 0.06 8.16 -22.70
CA ILE A 398 0.04 7.36 -23.94
C ILE A 398 -0.49 5.97 -23.62
N ASN A 399 -1.63 5.59 -24.23
CA ASN A 399 -2.29 4.30 -23.98
C ASN A 399 -1.59 3.10 -24.66
N ASN A 400 -0.50 3.32 -25.40
CA ASN A 400 0.33 2.27 -26.00
C ASN A 400 1.56 2.00 -25.12
N THR A 401 1.64 0.82 -24.52
CA THR A 401 2.79 0.33 -23.74
C THR A 401 3.98 -0.14 -24.62
N THR A 402 3.91 0.08 -25.94
CA THR A 402 4.85 -0.45 -26.93
C THR A 402 6.24 0.18 -26.78
N GLY A 403 7.20 -0.59 -26.25
CA GLY A 403 8.59 -0.14 -26.03
C GLY A 403 8.86 0.45 -24.64
N GLN A 404 7.93 0.30 -23.69
CA GLN A 404 8.21 0.47 -22.26
C GLN A 404 8.98 -0.73 -21.70
N MET A 405 9.87 -0.50 -20.74
CA MET A 405 10.62 -1.56 -20.05
C MET A 405 9.69 -2.39 -19.18
N GLN A 406 9.80 -3.72 -19.31
CA GLN A 406 8.98 -4.65 -18.55
C GLN A 406 9.56 -4.90 -17.15
N LEU A 407 8.68 -5.32 -16.22
CA LEU A 407 9.09 -5.77 -14.88
C LEU A 407 10.23 -6.81 -14.93
N SER A 408 10.18 -7.74 -15.89
CA SER A 408 11.22 -8.78 -16.06
C SER A 408 12.56 -8.25 -16.57
N GLU A 409 12.60 -7.06 -17.17
CA GLU A 409 13.82 -6.39 -17.62
C GLU A 409 14.44 -5.60 -16.49
N LEU A 410 13.61 -4.88 -15.71
CA LEU A 410 14.04 -4.23 -14.46
C LEU A 410 14.58 -5.27 -13.46
N GLN A 411 13.95 -6.44 -13.32
CA GLN A 411 14.46 -7.54 -12.49
C GLN A 411 15.83 -8.05 -12.98
N LYS A 412 16.06 -8.19 -14.29
CA LYS A 412 17.38 -8.58 -14.84
C LYS A 412 18.44 -7.50 -14.62
N ILE A 413 18.07 -6.22 -14.64
CA ILE A 413 18.95 -5.10 -14.31
C ILE A 413 19.37 -5.16 -12.84
N ALA A 414 18.41 -5.35 -11.93
CA ALA A 414 18.68 -5.49 -10.49
C ALA A 414 19.58 -6.71 -10.19
N ASP A 415 19.31 -7.85 -10.81
CA ASP A 415 20.14 -9.06 -10.72
C ASP A 415 21.57 -8.80 -11.21
N SER A 416 21.72 -8.31 -12.45
CA SER A 416 23.03 -8.05 -13.07
C SER A 416 23.88 -7.07 -12.24
N LEU A 417 23.25 -6.03 -11.69
CA LEU A 417 23.92 -5.02 -10.87
C LEU A 417 24.25 -5.56 -9.46
N GLY A 418 23.32 -6.30 -8.84
CA GLY A 418 23.55 -6.97 -7.56
C GLY A 418 24.71 -7.95 -7.64
N GLN A 419 24.77 -8.79 -8.68
CA GLN A 419 25.88 -9.71 -8.93
C GLN A 419 27.21 -8.96 -9.13
N ALA A 420 27.22 -7.86 -9.89
CA ALA A 420 28.43 -7.06 -10.10
C ALA A 420 29.02 -6.53 -8.79
N VAL A 421 28.17 -6.13 -7.85
CA VAL A 421 28.58 -5.67 -6.50
C VAL A 421 29.00 -6.83 -5.61
N ILE A 422 28.14 -7.85 -5.48
CA ILE A 422 28.36 -9.03 -4.61
C ILE A 422 29.67 -9.76 -4.93
N LEU A 423 30.00 -9.84 -6.22
CA LEU A 423 31.16 -10.58 -6.74
C LEU A 423 32.39 -9.69 -6.99
N GLY A 424 32.35 -8.41 -6.58
CA GLY A 424 33.50 -7.49 -6.65
C GLY A 424 33.88 -7.03 -8.06
N LYS A 425 32.99 -7.23 -9.05
CA LYS A 425 33.24 -6.97 -10.48
C LYS A 425 33.00 -5.49 -10.85
N THR A 426 32.50 -4.65 -9.93
CA THR A 426 32.21 -3.21 -10.13
C THR A 426 33.37 -2.41 -10.72
N CYS A 427 34.61 -2.65 -10.28
CA CYS A 427 35.77 -1.86 -10.70
C CYS A 427 36.05 -1.97 -12.21
N SER A 428 35.95 -3.18 -12.79
CA SER A 428 36.13 -3.40 -14.24
C SER A 428 34.92 -2.97 -15.08
N ILE A 429 33.75 -2.79 -14.45
CA ILE A 429 32.50 -2.42 -15.11
C ILE A 429 32.29 -0.91 -15.14
N LEU A 430 32.50 -0.22 -14.02
CA LEU A 430 32.20 1.20 -13.85
C LEU A 430 33.45 2.10 -13.94
N GLY A 431 34.64 1.53 -13.77
CA GLY A 431 35.93 2.24 -13.76
C GLY A 431 36.38 2.71 -12.36
N PHE A 432 35.64 2.37 -11.31
CA PHE A 432 35.98 2.65 -9.91
C PHE A 432 35.38 1.58 -8.98
N ASN A 433 36.00 1.39 -7.82
CA ASN A 433 35.50 0.44 -6.83
C ASN A 433 34.33 1.03 -6.03
N ILE A 434 33.30 0.22 -5.77
CA ILE A 434 32.16 0.56 -4.91
C ILE A 434 32.19 -0.37 -3.69
N SER A 435 32.21 0.22 -2.49
CA SER A 435 32.19 -0.53 -1.22
C SER A 435 30.84 -1.22 -0.99
N SER A 436 29.76 -0.46 -1.12
CA SER A 436 28.38 -0.96 -1.08
C SER A 436 27.43 -0.06 -1.85
N MET A 437 26.25 -0.60 -2.15
CA MET A 437 25.22 -0.01 -2.97
C MET A 437 23.84 -0.42 -2.43
N SER A 438 22.88 0.51 -2.45
CA SER A 438 21.50 0.29 -2.05
C SER A 438 20.62 0.26 -3.31
N ILE A 439 19.85 -0.82 -3.49
CA ILE A 439 19.01 -1.05 -4.68
C ILE A 439 17.55 -1.25 -4.24
N THR A 440 16.60 -0.58 -4.88
CA THR A 440 15.15 -0.79 -4.66
C THR A 440 14.57 -1.75 -5.70
N ASN A 441 13.76 -2.73 -5.30
CA ASN A 441 13.06 -3.59 -6.25
C ASN A 441 11.97 -2.82 -7.04
N PRO A 442 11.80 -3.10 -8.34
CA PRO A 442 10.65 -2.62 -9.11
C PRO A 442 9.36 -3.28 -8.61
N ILE A 443 8.25 -2.55 -8.61
CA ILE A 443 6.94 -3.11 -8.23
C ILE A 443 6.22 -3.73 -9.45
N PRO A 444 5.50 -4.84 -9.29
CA PRO A 444 4.54 -5.33 -10.30
C PRO A 444 3.37 -4.36 -10.47
N SER A 445 2.79 -4.30 -11.66
CA SER A 445 1.58 -3.50 -11.94
C SER A 445 0.33 -4.15 -11.31
N PRO A 446 -0.79 -3.43 -11.13
CA PRO A 446 -1.99 -4.00 -10.51
C PRO A 446 -2.62 -5.18 -11.27
N SER A 447 -2.28 -5.32 -12.56
CA SER A 447 -2.70 -6.41 -13.44
C SER A 447 -1.79 -7.65 -13.39
N ASP A 448 -0.60 -7.54 -12.76
CA ASP A 448 0.33 -8.66 -12.63
C ASP A 448 -0.05 -9.57 -11.44
N SER A 449 0.08 -10.88 -11.61
CA SER A 449 -0.18 -11.86 -10.54
C SER A 449 0.74 -11.69 -9.30
N GLY A 450 1.87 -10.99 -9.47
CA GLY A 450 2.75 -10.61 -8.36
C GLY A 450 2.16 -9.54 -7.43
N TRP A 451 1.23 -8.71 -7.89
CA TRP A 451 0.64 -7.61 -7.13
C TRP A 451 -0.08 -8.08 -5.86
N ILE A 452 -0.73 -9.24 -5.92
CA ILE A 452 -1.40 -9.87 -4.77
C ILE A 452 -0.44 -10.06 -3.58
N LYS A 453 0.86 -10.32 -3.83
CA LYS A 453 1.87 -10.43 -2.76
C LYS A 453 2.23 -9.08 -2.14
N VAL A 454 2.13 -8.00 -2.91
CA VAL A 454 2.41 -6.61 -2.47
C VAL A 454 1.23 -6.06 -1.67
N THR A 455 0.00 -6.33 -2.10
CA THR A 455 -1.23 -5.87 -1.42
C THR A 455 -1.57 -6.69 -0.16
N ALA A 456 -0.99 -7.90 -0.02
CA ALA A 456 -1.06 -8.70 1.20
C ALA A 456 -0.08 -8.26 2.32
N GLN A 457 0.88 -7.37 2.03
CA GLN A 457 1.81 -6.86 3.04
C GLN A 457 1.19 -5.71 3.86
N PRO A 458 1.48 -5.61 5.18
CA PRO A 458 1.05 -4.46 5.97
C PRO A 458 1.62 -3.13 5.45
N VAL A 459 0.80 -2.09 5.40
CA VAL A 459 1.23 -0.75 5.03
C VAL A 459 2.04 -0.11 6.16
N GLU A 460 3.35 -0.03 5.96
CA GLU A 460 4.32 0.53 6.90
C GLU A 460 5.34 1.40 6.15
N ARG A 461 5.98 2.35 6.84
CA ARG A 461 6.96 3.26 6.22
C ARG A 461 8.19 2.55 5.64
N LEU A 462 8.52 1.38 6.17
CA LEU A 462 9.64 0.54 5.71
C LEU A 462 9.16 -0.73 4.99
N ALA A 463 7.91 -0.76 4.50
CA ALA A 463 7.33 -1.96 3.87
C ALA A 463 8.05 -2.37 2.57
N PHE A 464 8.63 -1.42 1.83
CA PHE A 464 9.36 -1.70 0.59
C PHE A 464 10.87 -1.77 0.85
N PRO A 465 11.51 -2.94 0.69
CA PRO A 465 12.90 -3.13 1.08
C PRO A 465 13.86 -2.36 0.17
N VAL A 466 14.76 -1.61 0.81
CA VAL A 466 15.98 -1.08 0.19
C VAL A 466 17.09 -2.10 0.45
N HIS A 467 17.55 -2.76 -0.61
CA HIS A 467 18.49 -3.87 -0.52
C HIS A 467 19.93 -3.37 -0.47
N HIS A 468 20.59 -3.53 0.67
CA HIS A 468 22.02 -3.30 0.82
C HIS A 468 22.80 -4.45 0.18
N VAL A 469 23.50 -4.17 -0.92
CA VAL A 469 24.47 -5.07 -1.55
C VAL A 469 25.89 -4.53 -1.41
N ALA A 470 26.83 -5.43 -1.12
CA ALA A 470 28.25 -5.16 -0.97
C ALA A 470 29.02 -6.42 -1.40
N PHE A 471 30.33 -6.34 -1.57
CA PHE A 471 31.16 -7.52 -1.81
C PHE A 471 31.01 -8.52 -0.65
N VAL A 472 30.65 -9.77 -0.94
CA VAL A 472 30.47 -10.81 0.08
C VAL A 472 31.85 -11.34 0.49
N SER A 473 32.39 -10.77 1.57
CA SER A 473 33.72 -11.13 2.07
C SER A 473 33.76 -12.50 2.75
N SER A 474 32.65 -12.94 3.34
CA SER A 474 32.55 -14.26 3.96
C SER A 474 31.10 -14.77 4.08
N LEU A 475 30.99 -16.08 4.29
CA LEU A 475 29.75 -16.77 4.62
C LEU A 475 29.83 -17.23 6.09
N SER A 476 28.78 -16.98 6.87
CA SER A 476 28.70 -17.35 8.28
C SER A 476 27.66 -18.47 8.49
N VAL A 477 28.09 -19.67 8.87
CA VAL A 477 27.19 -20.80 9.17
C VAL A 477 26.63 -20.63 10.59
N ILE A 478 25.45 -20.02 10.70
CA ILE A 478 24.82 -19.67 11.97
C ILE A 478 24.13 -20.89 12.60
N THR A 479 23.23 -21.53 11.84
CA THR A 479 22.61 -22.79 12.24
C THR A 479 23.46 -23.94 11.69
N GLN A 480 23.83 -24.89 12.54
CA GLN A 480 24.73 -25.99 12.20
C GLN A 480 23.93 -27.28 11.89
N PRO A 481 24.38 -28.13 10.95
CA PRO A 481 23.67 -29.35 10.58
C PRO A 481 23.78 -30.42 11.68
N ALA A 482 22.66 -31.07 12.02
CA ALA A 482 22.61 -32.19 12.97
C ALA A 482 22.05 -33.47 12.33
N ALA A 483 22.86 -34.52 12.25
CA ALA A 483 22.48 -35.81 11.66
C ALA A 483 21.84 -36.76 12.69
N THR A 484 20.81 -37.49 12.25
CA THR A 484 20.03 -38.44 13.07
C THR A 484 20.17 -39.87 12.54
N GLN A 485 19.72 -40.12 11.31
CA GLN A 485 19.73 -41.42 10.65
C GLN A 485 20.03 -41.28 9.15
N PRO A 486 20.66 -42.27 8.50
CA PRO A 486 20.89 -42.23 7.06
C PRO A 486 19.58 -42.13 6.28
N GLY A 487 19.52 -41.22 5.30
CA GLY A 487 18.33 -40.98 4.48
C GLY A 487 17.24 -40.12 5.12
N GLN A 488 17.37 -39.74 6.39
CA GLN A 488 16.48 -38.76 7.03
C GLN A 488 17.04 -37.33 6.90
N PRO A 489 16.17 -36.30 6.89
CA PRO A 489 16.61 -34.91 6.95
C PRO A 489 17.38 -34.64 8.25
N PHE A 490 18.32 -33.69 8.21
CA PHE A 490 18.95 -33.20 9.44
C PHE A 490 17.89 -32.68 10.41
N SER A 491 17.97 -33.08 11.69
CA SER A 491 17.05 -32.63 12.75
C SER A 491 17.23 -31.14 13.08
N GLN A 492 18.41 -30.61 12.77
CA GLN A 492 18.68 -29.19 12.67
C GLN A 492 19.25 -28.92 11.28
N GLN A 493 18.50 -28.22 10.45
CA GLN A 493 18.93 -27.82 9.11
C GLN A 493 19.89 -26.62 9.17
N PRO A 494 20.88 -26.52 8.27
CA PRO A 494 21.83 -25.42 8.29
C PRO A 494 21.22 -24.10 7.74
N SER A 495 21.68 -22.99 8.32
CA SER A 495 21.36 -21.62 7.89
C SER A 495 22.65 -20.83 7.75
N VAL A 496 22.88 -20.24 6.59
CA VAL A 496 24.12 -19.54 6.26
C VAL A 496 23.80 -18.08 5.91
N LYS A 497 24.57 -17.15 6.49
CA LYS A 497 24.43 -15.71 6.29
C LYS A 497 25.57 -15.17 5.44
N ALA A 498 25.27 -14.48 4.34
CA ALA A 498 26.25 -13.71 3.56
C ALA A 498 26.54 -12.35 4.19
N VAL A 499 27.83 -11.98 4.34
CA VAL A 499 28.23 -10.72 4.98
C VAL A 499 29.36 -9.96 4.28
N ASP A 500 29.34 -8.64 4.42
CA ASP A 500 30.42 -7.74 3.99
C ASP A 500 31.62 -7.81 4.95
N SER A 501 32.69 -7.07 4.67
CA SER A 501 33.91 -7.03 5.50
C SER A 501 33.70 -6.45 6.91
N ASN A 502 32.54 -5.86 7.19
CA ASN A 502 32.16 -5.29 8.48
C ASN A 502 31.15 -6.17 9.25
N GLY A 503 30.71 -7.29 8.66
CA GLY A 503 29.70 -8.20 9.22
C GLY A 503 28.24 -7.84 8.88
N ASN A 504 28.01 -6.81 8.05
CA ASN A 504 26.68 -6.38 7.64
C ASN A 504 25.99 -7.45 6.78
N CYS A 505 24.66 -7.50 6.84
CA CYS A 505 23.84 -8.33 5.95
C CYS A 505 23.96 -7.85 4.50
N VAL A 506 24.27 -8.75 3.57
CA VAL A 506 24.30 -8.49 2.12
C VAL A 506 23.08 -9.12 1.45
N SER A 507 22.21 -8.32 0.83
CA SER A 507 20.95 -8.77 0.21
C SER A 507 21.18 -9.53 -1.10
N VAL A 508 21.58 -10.80 -1.01
CA VAL A 508 21.79 -11.67 -2.18
C VAL A 508 20.46 -12.04 -2.87
N GLU A 509 19.31 -11.96 -2.17
CA GLU A 509 17.97 -12.24 -2.72
C GLU A 509 17.61 -11.46 -4.00
N ILE A 510 18.19 -10.27 -4.24
CA ILE A 510 17.93 -9.51 -5.48
C ILE A 510 18.59 -10.13 -6.72
N THR A 511 19.36 -11.21 -6.55
CA THR A 511 20.13 -11.87 -7.60
C THR A 511 19.72 -13.31 -7.82
N SER A 512 20.04 -13.85 -9.00
CA SER A 512 19.92 -15.27 -9.32
C SER A 512 21.03 -16.15 -8.69
N LEU A 513 21.86 -15.59 -7.80
CA LEU A 513 22.88 -16.35 -7.06
C LEU A 513 22.24 -17.29 -6.03
N THR A 514 22.81 -18.48 -5.93
CA THR A 514 22.37 -19.55 -5.02
C THR A 514 23.54 -20.05 -4.18
N LEU A 515 23.23 -20.63 -3.02
CA LEU A 515 24.22 -21.27 -2.16
C LEU A 515 24.18 -22.79 -2.34
N LYS A 516 25.33 -23.36 -2.67
CA LYS A 516 25.51 -24.79 -2.94
C LYS A 516 26.15 -25.50 -1.75
N ALA A 517 25.50 -26.55 -1.25
CA ALA A 517 25.97 -27.40 -0.17
C ALA A 517 26.73 -28.62 -0.73
N VAL A 518 27.93 -28.87 -0.23
CA VAL A 518 28.86 -29.92 -0.69
C VAL A 518 29.35 -30.72 0.51
N LEU A 519 29.27 -32.05 0.46
CA LEU A 519 29.73 -32.91 1.56
C LEU A 519 31.24 -33.11 1.48
N LYS A 520 31.94 -32.96 2.62
CA LYS A 520 33.36 -33.27 2.78
C LYS A 520 33.61 -34.39 3.79
N ASP A 521 34.61 -35.22 3.51
CA ASP A 521 35.13 -36.23 4.45
C ASP A 521 36.04 -35.61 5.52
N SER A 522 36.57 -36.45 6.42
CA SER A 522 37.50 -36.03 7.48
C SER A 522 38.86 -35.50 6.97
N ASN A 523 39.17 -35.72 5.69
CA ASN A 523 40.38 -35.25 5.02
C ASN A 523 40.10 -33.97 4.18
N ASN A 524 38.88 -33.46 4.22
CA ASN A 524 38.32 -32.37 3.41
C ASN A 524 38.11 -32.69 1.91
N ASN A 525 38.17 -33.96 1.50
CA ASN A 525 37.81 -34.37 0.14
C ASN A 525 36.30 -34.21 -0.08
N GLN A 526 35.90 -33.69 -1.24
CA GLN A 526 34.50 -33.70 -1.66
C GLN A 526 34.02 -35.14 -1.92
N ILE A 527 32.89 -35.51 -1.32
CA ILE A 527 32.29 -36.85 -1.43
C ILE A 527 30.80 -36.79 -1.81
N SER A 528 30.28 -37.86 -2.41
CA SER A 528 28.83 -38.03 -2.63
C SER A 528 28.16 -38.49 -1.32
N GLY A 529 26.99 -37.93 -1.00
CA GLY A 529 26.24 -38.34 0.20
C GLY A 529 25.20 -37.36 0.74
N LEU A 530 25.14 -36.12 0.25
CA LEU A 530 23.99 -35.24 0.49
C LEU A 530 22.90 -35.48 -0.56
N SER A 531 21.64 -35.37 -0.13
CA SER A 531 20.45 -35.27 -0.99
C SER A 531 19.41 -34.33 -0.35
N GLY A 532 18.24 -34.19 -0.95
CA GLY A 532 17.40 -32.99 -0.77
C GLY A 532 17.91 -31.84 -1.64
N ASN A 533 17.41 -30.63 -1.45
CA ASN A 533 17.84 -29.49 -2.23
C ASN A 533 19.21 -28.97 -1.77
N THR A 534 20.26 -29.41 -2.48
CA THR A 534 21.64 -28.97 -2.24
C THR A 534 21.93 -27.56 -2.75
N THR A 535 21.03 -26.89 -3.46
CA THR A 535 21.25 -25.54 -4.02
C THR A 535 20.04 -24.63 -3.76
N VAL A 536 20.16 -23.72 -2.81
CA VAL A 536 19.05 -22.85 -2.37
C VAL A 536 19.26 -21.38 -2.76
N PRO A 537 18.18 -20.64 -3.10
CA PRO A 537 18.24 -19.19 -3.21
C PRO A 537 18.41 -18.54 -1.82
N PHE A 538 18.77 -17.26 -1.81
CA PHE A 538 18.80 -16.45 -0.59
C PHE A 538 17.45 -15.75 -0.34
N SER A 539 17.13 -15.52 0.93
CA SER A 539 16.18 -14.47 1.34
C SER A 539 16.90 -13.46 2.25
N GLY A 540 16.87 -12.18 1.88
CA GLY A 540 17.82 -11.18 2.35
C GLY A 540 19.26 -11.64 2.16
N CYS A 541 19.98 -11.80 3.28
CA CYS A 541 21.33 -12.38 3.33
C CYS A 541 21.36 -13.87 3.76
N TRP A 542 20.21 -14.54 3.88
CA TRP A 542 20.12 -15.89 4.44
C TRP A 542 19.83 -16.96 3.38
N ALA A 543 20.72 -17.93 3.27
CA ALA A 543 20.44 -19.21 2.62
C ALA A 543 20.02 -20.22 3.70
N ASN A 544 18.75 -20.61 3.69
CA ASN A 544 18.17 -21.56 4.63
C ASN A 544 17.84 -22.87 3.92
N TYR A 545 18.45 -23.97 4.35
CA TYR A 545 18.08 -25.30 3.89
C TYR A 545 16.92 -25.84 4.73
N THR A 546 16.11 -26.72 4.15
CA THR A 546 14.91 -27.28 4.80
C THR A 546 14.84 -28.80 4.74
N ASP A 547 15.48 -29.42 3.75
CA ASP A 547 15.33 -30.83 3.40
C ASP A 547 16.68 -31.56 3.18
N LEU A 548 17.83 -30.97 3.57
CA LEU A 548 19.11 -31.65 3.42
C LEU A 548 19.13 -32.94 4.25
N THR A 549 19.51 -34.03 3.57
CA THR A 549 19.57 -35.40 4.08
C THR A 549 21.00 -35.93 3.91
N LEU A 550 21.46 -36.76 4.84
CA LEU A 550 22.75 -37.47 4.73
C LEU A 550 22.50 -38.96 4.43
N LEU A 551 22.96 -39.44 3.28
CA LEU A 551 22.78 -40.82 2.80
C LEU A 551 23.84 -41.82 3.30
N ARG A 552 24.91 -41.35 3.95
CA ARG A 552 26.05 -42.18 4.35
C ARG A 552 26.42 -42.00 5.82
N THR A 553 26.84 -43.09 6.45
CA THR A 553 27.50 -43.05 7.76
C THR A 553 28.95 -42.57 7.62
N GLY A 554 29.50 -41.98 8.69
CA GLY A 554 30.84 -41.40 8.67
C GLY A 554 31.19 -40.67 9.96
N LYS A 555 32.48 -40.37 10.15
CA LYS A 555 32.99 -39.58 11.28
C LYS A 555 33.63 -38.29 10.76
N ASN A 556 33.46 -37.21 11.52
CA ASN A 556 34.03 -35.88 11.24
C ASN A 556 33.73 -35.36 9.82
N LEU A 557 32.52 -35.63 9.33
CA LEU A 557 32.00 -35.07 8.08
C LEU A 557 31.74 -33.57 8.25
N LYS A 558 31.82 -32.81 7.15
CA LYS A 558 31.44 -31.38 7.09
C LYS A 558 30.55 -31.12 5.88
N ILE A 559 29.80 -30.02 5.92
CA ILE A 559 29.23 -29.40 4.73
C ILE A 559 30.05 -28.15 4.41
N GLU A 560 30.63 -28.08 3.21
CA GLU A 560 31.10 -26.83 2.63
C GLU A 560 29.92 -26.15 1.92
N PHE A 561 29.76 -24.86 2.16
CA PHE A 561 28.79 -24.00 1.49
C PHE A 561 29.53 -23.06 0.55
N VAL A 562 29.09 -22.99 -0.71
CA VAL A 562 29.81 -22.35 -1.82
C VAL A 562 28.92 -21.37 -2.57
N LEU A 563 29.42 -20.14 -2.79
CA LEU A 563 28.78 -19.06 -3.54
C LEU A 563 29.71 -18.61 -4.69
N ASP A 564 29.18 -18.58 -5.94
CA ASP A 564 29.92 -18.28 -7.20
C ASP A 564 31.29 -18.99 -7.29
N ASP A 565 31.37 -20.25 -6.82
CA ASP A 565 32.56 -21.11 -6.62
C ASP A 565 33.75 -20.50 -5.83
N THR A 566 33.63 -19.24 -5.39
CA THR A 566 34.70 -18.39 -4.85
C THR A 566 34.59 -18.19 -3.35
N VAL A 567 33.42 -17.78 -2.83
CA VAL A 567 33.21 -17.57 -1.39
C VAL A 567 32.76 -18.87 -0.74
N ARG A 568 33.43 -19.27 0.34
CA ARG A 568 33.29 -20.58 0.97
C ARG A 568 33.19 -20.47 2.48
N ALA A 569 32.41 -21.35 3.09
CA ALA A 569 32.43 -21.60 4.53
C ALA A 569 32.14 -23.07 4.83
N GLU A 570 32.61 -23.58 5.97
CA GLU A 570 32.37 -24.96 6.38
C GLU A 570 31.51 -25.02 7.65
N SER A 571 30.68 -26.06 7.76
CA SER A 571 30.05 -26.43 9.01
C SER A 571 31.09 -26.90 10.03
N ARG A 572 30.69 -26.91 11.30
CA ARG A 572 31.34 -27.75 12.31
C ARG A 572 31.32 -29.21 11.86
N ALA A 573 32.31 -29.98 12.30
CA ALA A 573 32.36 -31.41 12.01
C ALA A 573 31.25 -32.16 12.77
N PHE A 574 30.57 -33.07 12.08
CA PHE A 574 29.53 -33.93 12.64
C PHE A 574 29.78 -35.40 12.25
N SER A 575 29.10 -36.33 12.91
CA SER A 575 29.28 -37.77 12.70
C SER A 575 27.94 -38.49 12.71
N LEU A 576 27.82 -39.53 11.89
CA LEU A 576 26.64 -40.40 11.81
C LEU A 576 27.09 -41.85 11.91
N ALA A 577 26.82 -42.48 13.06
CA ALA A 577 27.24 -43.85 13.33
C ALA A 577 26.41 -44.88 12.53
N ALA A 578 27.06 -45.95 12.09
CA ALA A 578 26.35 -47.14 11.62
C ALA A 578 25.63 -47.80 12.79
N HIS A 579 24.33 -48.05 12.65
CA HIS A 579 23.57 -48.82 13.62
C HIS A 579 23.99 -50.29 13.55
N SER A 580 24.79 -50.73 14.51
CA SER A 580 25.07 -52.16 14.73
C SER A 580 23.81 -52.82 15.31
N VAL A 581 23.04 -53.51 14.48
CA VAL A 581 21.91 -54.32 14.94
C VAL A 581 22.44 -55.52 15.71
N SER A 582 22.51 -55.40 17.03
CA SER A 582 22.97 -56.45 17.94
C SER A 582 21.89 -57.52 18.13
N GLY A 583 21.68 -58.35 17.11
CA GLY A 583 20.88 -59.58 17.24
C GLY A 583 21.62 -60.60 18.12
N GLY A 584 21.17 -60.77 19.36
CA GLY A 584 21.74 -61.73 20.30
C GLY A 584 20.77 -62.07 21.42
N GLY A 585 20.19 -63.27 21.38
CA GLY A 585 19.29 -63.77 22.42
C GLY A 585 20.06 -64.47 23.55
N GLY A 586 19.63 -64.27 24.80
CA GLY A 586 20.18 -64.95 25.97
C GLY A 586 19.22 -64.90 27.16
N TYR A 587 18.79 -66.07 27.64
CA TYR A 587 17.96 -66.21 28.84
C TYR A 587 18.83 -66.21 30.11
N SER A 588 18.44 -65.44 31.16
CA SER A 588 18.17 -65.98 32.52
C SER A 588 18.23 -64.95 33.68
N LYS A 589 17.24 -65.08 34.58
CA LYS A 589 17.25 -64.78 36.05
C LYS A 589 17.44 -63.35 36.57
N ALA A 590 16.49 -62.95 37.45
CA ALA A 590 16.68 -61.98 38.53
C ALA A 590 17.23 -62.70 39.80
N PRO A 591 17.84 -61.99 40.78
CA PRO A 591 17.11 -61.25 41.84
C PRO A 591 17.70 -59.83 42.09
N ALA A 592 17.45 -59.11 43.20
CA ALA A 592 16.21 -58.69 43.90
C ALA A 592 16.60 -58.03 45.26
N VAL A 593 15.79 -57.09 45.80
CA VAL A 593 15.99 -56.35 47.09
C VAL A 593 17.21 -55.40 47.07
N GLY A 594 17.04 -54.07 47.19
CA GLY A 594 17.00 -53.30 48.45
C GLY A 594 18.27 -52.42 48.55
N THR A 595 18.34 -51.25 49.19
CA THR A 595 17.46 -50.55 50.14
C THR A 595 17.62 -49.02 49.97
N ALA A 596 16.70 -48.20 50.48
CA ALA A 596 16.71 -46.74 50.29
C ALA A 596 17.22 -45.94 51.52
N ALA A 597 17.88 -44.80 51.28
CA ALA A 597 17.95 -43.67 52.21
C ALA A 597 18.28 -42.32 51.51
N GLN A 598 17.30 -41.39 51.57
CA GLN A 598 17.39 -40.00 52.07
C GLN A 598 18.40 -38.98 51.48
N MET A 599 18.12 -37.66 51.38
CA MET A 599 16.87 -36.86 51.41
C MET A 599 17.15 -35.42 50.88
N VAL A 600 16.16 -34.76 50.23
CA VAL A 600 15.67 -33.35 50.40
C VAL A 600 16.74 -32.21 50.52
N THR A 601 16.77 -31.06 49.80
CA THR A 601 15.78 -30.04 49.32
C THR A 601 16.44 -29.19 48.18
N THR A 602 15.89 -28.21 47.43
CA THR A 602 14.55 -27.60 47.18
C THR A 602 14.53 -26.96 45.77
N VAL A 603 13.41 -27.00 45.04
CA VAL A 603 12.90 -25.91 44.15
C VAL A 603 11.37 -26.02 44.14
N GLY A 604 10.64 -24.89 44.15
CA GLY A 604 9.17 -24.89 44.15
C GLY A 604 8.53 -24.23 42.92
N SER A 605 7.21 -24.44 42.79
CA SER A 605 6.25 -23.58 42.10
C SER A 605 6.45 -23.27 40.61
N CYS A 606 5.73 -24.00 39.73
CA CYS A 606 4.43 -23.49 39.27
C CYS A 606 3.59 -24.57 38.55
N LEU A 607 2.32 -24.69 38.92
CA LEU A 607 1.30 -25.40 38.15
C LEU A 607 0.31 -24.39 37.53
N MET A 608 -0.54 -24.88 36.63
CA MET A 608 -1.72 -24.27 35.98
C MET A 608 -1.50 -23.76 34.55
N GLY A 609 -2.47 -24.08 33.66
CA GLY A 609 -2.57 -23.46 32.32
C GLY A 609 -2.35 -24.35 31.09
N ARG A 610 -2.92 -25.57 31.02
CA ARG A 610 -3.16 -26.26 29.72
C ARG A 610 -4.53 -26.92 29.69
N LEU A 611 -5.43 -26.38 28.88
CA LEU A 611 -6.76 -26.92 28.57
C LEU A 611 -7.20 -26.41 27.18
N LEU A 612 -7.53 -27.33 26.27
CA LEU A 612 -8.26 -27.14 25.00
C LEU A 612 -7.56 -26.20 23.96
N LEU A 613 -7.61 -26.43 22.65
CA LEU A 613 -8.57 -27.16 21.79
C LEU A 613 -7.84 -28.02 20.73
N SER A 614 -8.39 -29.19 20.37
CA SER A 614 -8.10 -29.89 19.10
C SER A 614 -9.11 -31.01 18.83
N GLU A 615 -10.26 -30.67 18.25
CA GLU A 615 -11.19 -31.60 17.60
C GLU A 615 -11.34 -31.11 16.15
N ILE A 616 -10.75 -31.78 15.15
CA ILE A 616 -11.17 -33.04 14.52
C ILE A 616 -12.53 -32.89 13.83
N PHE A 617 -12.50 -32.71 12.50
CA PHE A 617 -13.65 -32.88 11.62
C PHE A 617 -14.05 -34.36 11.56
N THR A 618 -15.34 -34.65 11.67
CA THR A 618 -15.92 -35.96 11.33
C THR A 618 -16.96 -35.82 10.22
N THR A 619 -17.05 -36.87 9.40
CA THR A 619 -17.84 -36.91 8.16
C THR A 619 -19.30 -37.24 8.38
N ALA A 620 -20.17 -36.70 7.53
CA ALA A 620 -21.49 -37.28 7.24
C ALA A 620 -21.65 -37.49 5.73
N VAL A 621 -21.50 -38.73 5.27
CA VAL A 621 -21.93 -39.16 3.94
C VAL A 621 -23.27 -39.89 4.11
N LEU A 622 -24.29 -39.47 3.36
CA LEU A 622 -25.57 -40.19 3.28
C LEU A 622 -25.74 -40.74 1.87
N ILE A 623 -26.03 -42.04 1.78
CA ILE A 623 -26.06 -42.80 0.53
C ILE A 623 -27.46 -42.75 -0.08
N LEU A 624 -27.55 -42.35 -1.36
CA LEU A 624 -28.60 -42.80 -2.26
C LEU A 624 -27.98 -43.12 -3.63
N ASN A 625 -27.95 -44.41 -3.97
CA ASN A 625 -27.53 -44.88 -5.29
C ASN A 625 -28.67 -44.69 -6.30
N VAL A 626 -28.42 -43.96 -7.39
CA VAL A 626 -29.15 -44.10 -8.66
C VAL A 626 -28.12 -44.18 -9.79
N THR A 627 -28.32 -45.12 -10.71
CA THR A 627 -27.35 -45.46 -11.76
C THR A 627 -27.34 -44.48 -12.92
N PRO A 628 -26.18 -44.18 -13.53
CA PRO A 628 -26.13 -43.45 -14.80
C PRO A 628 -26.56 -44.37 -15.95
N ALA A 629 -27.49 -43.92 -16.79
CA ALA A 629 -27.86 -44.61 -18.02
C ALA A 629 -28.18 -43.60 -19.14
N ASN A 630 -27.58 -43.84 -20.31
CA ASN A 630 -27.95 -43.34 -21.64
C ASN A 630 -28.18 -41.83 -21.86
N ALA A 631 -27.19 -41.19 -22.50
CA ALA A 631 -27.42 -40.04 -23.40
C ALA A 631 -26.31 -39.96 -24.48
N GLU A 632 -26.41 -40.79 -25.51
CA GLU A 632 -25.69 -40.57 -26.78
C GLU A 632 -26.40 -39.49 -27.61
N ARG A 633 -25.63 -38.68 -28.36
CA ARG A 633 -26.08 -37.73 -29.40
C ARG A 633 -26.85 -36.50 -28.86
N ALA A 634 -26.92 -35.36 -29.55
CA ALA A 634 -26.46 -35.05 -30.91
C ALA A 634 -25.78 -33.67 -31.00
N ASN A 635 -24.67 -33.58 -31.75
CA ASN A 635 -24.21 -32.31 -32.31
C ASN A 635 -24.93 -32.05 -33.63
N LEU A 636 -25.62 -30.91 -33.75
CA LEU A 636 -26.18 -30.43 -35.01
C LEU A 636 -26.17 -28.89 -35.07
N PHE A 637 -25.25 -28.35 -35.86
CA PHE A 637 -25.32 -26.96 -36.35
C PHE A 637 -26.53 -26.81 -37.31
N PRO A 638 -27.08 -25.60 -37.46
CA PRO A 638 -26.63 -24.79 -38.61
C PRO A 638 -26.35 -23.31 -38.28
N ASN A 639 -25.55 -22.67 -39.13
CA ASN A 639 -25.30 -21.23 -39.11
C ASN A 639 -26.51 -20.43 -39.63
N THR A 640 -26.75 -19.24 -39.08
CA THR A 640 -27.31 -18.09 -39.81
C THR A 640 -26.59 -16.81 -39.38
N ALA A 641 -26.46 -15.85 -40.31
CA ALA A 641 -25.65 -14.64 -40.12
C ALA A 641 -26.52 -13.39 -39.87
N GLY A 642 -26.00 -12.40 -39.12
CA GLY A 642 -26.74 -11.16 -38.91
C GLY A 642 -26.03 -10.06 -38.10
N LYS A 643 -25.34 -9.15 -38.81
CA LYS A 643 -25.16 -7.71 -38.50
C LYS A 643 -24.64 -7.29 -37.10
N HIS A 644 -23.44 -6.68 -37.10
CA HIS A 644 -23.17 -5.56 -36.18
C HIS A 644 -24.16 -4.40 -36.44
N PRO A 645 -24.40 -3.54 -35.43
CA PRO A 645 -23.81 -2.21 -35.53
C PRO A 645 -23.02 -1.79 -34.27
N ARG A 646 -22.19 -0.75 -34.41
CA ARG A 646 -21.59 -0.03 -33.29
C ARG A 646 -22.68 0.83 -32.61
N ALA A 647 -22.76 0.81 -31.28
CA ALA A 647 -23.53 1.79 -30.52
C ALA A 647 -22.60 2.89 -30.00
N VAL A 648 -22.73 4.10 -30.55
CA VAL A 648 -22.17 5.32 -29.95
C VAL A 648 -23.22 5.87 -28.99
N ILE A 649 -22.90 5.94 -27.69
CA ILE A 649 -23.78 6.60 -26.71
C ILE A 649 -23.49 8.10 -26.75
N GLY A 650 -24.18 8.79 -27.65
CA GLY A 650 -24.24 10.25 -27.66
C GLY A 650 -25.10 10.76 -26.50
N TRP A 651 -24.78 11.96 -26.00
CA TRP A 651 -25.57 12.61 -24.95
C TRP A 651 -26.90 13.10 -25.53
N GLY A 652 -27.99 12.42 -25.18
CA GLY A 652 -29.35 12.79 -25.55
C GLY A 652 -30.16 13.26 -24.35
N CYS A 653 -30.49 14.55 -24.27
CA CYS A 653 -31.45 15.04 -23.30
C CYS A 653 -32.86 14.55 -23.65
N LEU A 654 -33.57 13.96 -22.67
CA LEU A 654 -35.01 13.68 -22.76
C LEU A 654 -35.77 14.58 -21.77
N PRO A 655 -37.01 14.99 -22.09
CA PRO A 655 -37.73 16.03 -21.36
C PRO A 655 -38.36 15.55 -20.04
N PHE A 656 -38.69 16.52 -19.19
CA PHE A 656 -39.44 16.33 -17.95
C PHE A 656 -40.86 15.78 -18.19
N PRO A 657 -41.39 14.92 -17.30
CA PRO A 657 -42.82 14.85 -17.03
C PRO A 657 -43.26 16.02 -16.13
N GLU A 658 -44.48 16.50 -16.34
CA GLU A 658 -45.11 17.58 -15.54
C GLU A 658 -45.53 17.12 -14.12
N PRO A 659 -45.77 18.06 -13.18
CA PRO A 659 -45.75 17.76 -11.74
C PRO A 659 -46.98 16.99 -11.23
N ILE A 660 -46.72 16.06 -10.30
CA ILE A 660 -47.76 15.38 -9.52
C ILE A 660 -48.27 16.32 -8.43
N THR A 661 -49.57 16.65 -8.47
CA THR A 661 -50.25 17.42 -7.43
C THR A 661 -50.28 16.64 -6.11
N VAL A 662 -49.57 17.12 -5.09
CA VAL A 662 -49.58 16.51 -3.76
C VAL A 662 -50.92 16.80 -3.07
N ALA A 663 -51.74 15.76 -2.90
CA ALA A 663 -53.01 15.87 -2.18
C ALA A 663 -52.77 15.99 -0.67
N THR A 664 -52.98 17.18 -0.11
CA THR A 664 -52.99 17.40 1.34
C THR A 664 -54.15 16.64 1.99
N ARG A 665 -53.84 15.63 2.82
CA ARG A 665 -54.86 15.04 3.69
C ARG A 665 -55.29 16.07 4.73
N ARG A 666 -56.57 16.42 4.74
CA ARG A 666 -57.19 17.17 5.85
C ARG A 666 -57.54 16.16 6.93
N CYS A 667 -57.05 16.37 8.16
CA CYS A 667 -57.56 15.67 9.32
C CYS A 667 -58.90 16.31 9.72
N GLU A 668 -60.00 15.58 9.54
CA GLU A 668 -61.31 15.94 10.09
C GLU A 668 -61.52 15.18 11.40
N SER A 669 -62.01 15.88 12.42
CA SER A 669 -62.21 15.36 13.77
C SER A 669 -63.69 15.03 13.99
N GLU A 670 -64.05 13.75 13.96
CA GLU A 670 -65.38 13.31 14.37
C GLU A 670 -65.41 13.04 15.89
N MET A 671 -66.29 13.77 16.58
CA MET A 671 -66.84 13.32 17.87
C MET A 671 -68.15 12.59 17.56
N GLY A 672 -68.28 11.34 18.00
CA GLY A 672 -69.45 10.49 17.82
C GLY A 672 -69.32 9.18 18.58
#